data_AF-A0A520YCG2-F1
#
_entry.id   AF-A0A520YCG2-F1
#
_cell.length_a   1.000
_cell.length_b   1.000
_cell.length_c   1.000
_cell.angle_alpha   90.00
_cell.angle_beta   90.00
_cell.angle_gamma   90.00
#
_symmetry.space_group_name_H-M   'P 1'
#
loop_
_entity.id
_entity.type
_entity.pdbx_description
1 polymer ?
#
loop_
_entity_poly.entity_id
_entity_poly.type
_entity_poly.pdbx_seq_one_letter_code
_entity_poly.pdbx_strand_id
1 'polypeptide(L)'
;FRTEVLGLVKAQMVKNAVIVPTGAKGGFYPKQLPDRDEDRDAWLEEGTESYRIFIRSLLSVTDNLVEDKVVHPPKVVVHDGDDPYFVVAADKGTAAFSDVANAISLEKNFWLGDAFASGGSNGYDHKAMGITARGAWVSVQRHFLERGIDVQTDTIRVVGCGDMSGDVFGNGMLLSKTIQLNAAFDHRHIFLDPDPDPAKSWQERRRLFELPRSSWDDYDRKVMSKGGMIVPRSQKSITLTKPVQEMLGLEEKTIGPQALISAILKAPVDLIWFGGIGTYIKASTESHNDAGDSVNDNLRVDASEVRATAIGEGANLGITQAGRIEFALGGGRINTDFIDNSAGVDCSDNEVNIKIPLNREMREGRLDEAKRNEFLKKMTDEVAQIVLEDNRLQTLALSIEESRGPAGLPGFVRTIEMLESTGRIDRRVEGLASSEALLRRAAEKQGLTRPELAVILSHSKIALQDAAERLDLAGEEILDPELHDAFPKPMQRHFKDAINAHRLENEIIATKVANRLVNRLGPSVALDMTEEEGAALKQVVVAFLVAEHLLDLKGLWEMIEKAEVDEITRIELFSTAAKSVRTHLSDILRAAGSETSVTKLIDLFEPGYKKVRGVAGRLIRSEVRVEADARREQLMSLGADEELVKLLVRLYELDGVFGLASLAARKEGDILGLTRAYTMLGESLGLDWAHQQLVHYTPEDQWERLLLAGLQRDMEQLRIDFLSRQRGDDPVASVERWCERQGSRIDQFRKLVDRARNSGAASIAMLAQIAGQARILLGR
;
A
#
# COMPACT_ATOMS: atom_id res chain seq x y z
N PHE A 1 26.35 12.84 -11.64
CA PHE A 1 26.38 11.43 -11.20
C PHE A 1 26.24 11.23 -9.68
N ARG A 2 27.15 11.64 -8.76
CA ARG A 2 26.97 11.31 -7.32
C ARG A 2 25.67 11.84 -6.68
N THR A 3 25.36 13.13 -6.89
CA THR A 3 24.11 13.74 -6.42
C THR A 3 22.87 13.12 -7.07
N GLU A 4 23.01 12.74 -8.34
CA GLU A 4 21.95 12.10 -9.13
C GLU A 4 21.67 10.67 -8.65
N VAL A 5 22.71 9.87 -8.42
CA VAL A 5 22.58 8.54 -7.80
C VAL A 5 21.94 8.66 -6.42
N LEU A 6 22.37 9.62 -5.59
CA LEU A 6 21.73 9.85 -4.28
C LEU A 6 20.25 10.23 -4.40
N GLY A 7 19.88 11.06 -5.38
CA GLY A 7 18.47 11.39 -5.65
C GLY A 7 17.67 10.17 -6.06
N LEU A 8 18.23 9.32 -6.93
CA LEU A 8 17.61 8.06 -7.35
C LEU A 8 17.51 7.04 -6.22
N VAL A 9 18.49 6.96 -5.30
CA VAL A 9 18.37 6.12 -4.10
C VAL A 9 17.13 6.51 -3.30
N LYS A 10 16.94 7.80 -3.04
CA LYS A 10 15.79 8.28 -2.25
C LYS A 10 14.45 7.94 -2.90
N ALA A 11 14.32 8.20 -4.19
CA ALA A 11 13.12 7.83 -4.95
C ALA A 11 12.91 6.30 -4.97
N GLN A 12 13.99 5.54 -5.10
CA GLN A 12 13.94 4.08 -5.09
C GLN A 12 13.50 3.53 -3.74
N MET A 13 13.91 4.12 -2.61
CA MET A 13 13.48 3.67 -1.28
C MET A 13 11.97 3.74 -1.11
N VAL A 14 11.34 4.84 -1.54
CA VAL A 14 9.87 4.99 -1.47
C VAL A 14 9.17 4.04 -2.43
N LYS A 15 9.72 3.81 -3.62
CA LYS A 15 9.17 2.85 -4.58
C LYS A 15 9.30 1.40 -4.10
N ASN A 16 10.42 1.08 -3.47
CA ASN A 16 10.72 -0.25 -2.95
C ASN A 16 9.90 -0.55 -1.69
N ALA A 17 9.65 0.45 -0.85
CA ALA A 17 8.83 0.38 0.36
C ALA A 17 7.52 -0.42 0.24
N VAL A 18 6.98 -0.41 -0.97
CA VAL A 18 5.66 -0.92 -1.28
C VAL A 18 5.71 -2.43 -1.58
N ILE A 19 6.89 -2.96 -1.90
CA ILE A 19 7.06 -4.23 -2.62
C ILE A 19 8.27 -5.05 -2.14
N VAL A 20 9.43 -4.42 -1.92
CA VAL A 20 10.71 -5.11 -1.65
C VAL A 20 11.38 -4.62 -0.36
N PRO A 21 12.17 -5.48 0.31
CA PRO A 21 12.67 -5.18 1.65
C PRO A 21 13.56 -3.95 1.81
N THR A 22 14.44 -3.72 0.83
CA THR A 22 15.40 -2.63 0.88
C THR A 22 15.70 -2.11 -0.53
N GLY A 23 16.35 -0.95 -0.63
CA GLY A 23 16.68 -0.35 -1.92
C GLY A 23 18.04 0.32 -1.93
N ALA A 24 18.78 0.10 -3.01
CA ALA A 24 20.02 0.79 -3.31
C ALA A 24 20.00 1.30 -4.75
N LYS A 25 20.93 2.21 -5.08
CA LYS A 25 21.15 2.65 -6.46
C LYS A 25 22.64 2.70 -6.75
N GLY A 26 23.02 2.12 -7.88
CA GLY A 26 24.35 2.21 -8.45
C GLY A 26 24.34 3.02 -9.74
N GLY A 27 25.52 3.47 -10.15
CA GLY A 27 25.71 4.12 -11.45
C GLY A 27 27.17 4.11 -11.85
N PHE A 28 27.42 3.99 -13.15
CA PHE A 28 28.75 4.10 -13.74
C PHE A 28 28.77 5.23 -14.77
N TYR A 29 29.92 5.86 -14.94
CA TYR A 29 30.13 6.93 -15.91
C TYR A 29 31.38 6.62 -16.74
N PRO A 30 31.21 5.99 -17.91
CA PRO A 30 32.32 5.71 -18.83
C PRO A 30 32.98 7.01 -19.29
N LYS A 31 34.29 7.14 -19.08
CA LYS A 31 35.04 8.38 -19.40
C LYS A 31 35.62 8.41 -20.81
N GLN A 32 35.68 7.27 -21.49
CA GLN A 32 36.37 7.10 -22.78
C GLN A 32 35.43 6.56 -23.86
N LEU A 33 34.14 6.91 -23.79
CA LEU A 33 33.20 6.56 -24.86
C LEU A 33 33.62 7.25 -26.17
N PRO A 34 33.64 6.52 -27.30
CA PRO A 34 33.74 7.10 -28.64
C PRO A 34 32.66 8.16 -28.90
N ASP A 35 32.79 8.95 -29.97
CA ASP A 35 31.68 9.82 -30.39
C ASP A 35 30.54 8.95 -30.96
N ARG A 36 29.34 9.08 -30.37
CA ARG A 36 28.15 8.30 -30.74
C ARG A 36 27.70 8.60 -32.18
N ASP A 37 27.86 9.83 -32.63
CA ASP A 37 27.41 10.24 -33.96
C ASP A 37 28.41 9.80 -35.05
N GLU A 38 29.67 9.54 -34.67
CA GLU A 38 30.71 9.00 -35.55
C GLU A 38 30.67 7.46 -35.62
N ASP A 39 30.59 6.78 -34.47
CA ASP A 39 30.56 5.31 -34.38
C ASP A 39 29.68 4.82 -33.21
N ARG A 40 28.40 4.60 -33.53
CA ARG A 40 27.41 4.13 -32.57
C ARG A 40 27.70 2.73 -32.03
N ASP A 41 28.27 1.85 -32.84
CA ASP A 41 28.49 0.46 -32.44
C ASP A 41 29.68 0.38 -31.47
N ALA A 42 30.78 1.09 -31.74
CA ALA A 42 31.89 1.23 -30.80
C ALA A 42 31.47 1.91 -29.48
N TRP A 43 30.58 2.91 -29.55
CA TRP A 43 29.99 3.52 -28.35
C TRP A 43 29.21 2.53 -27.48
N LEU A 44 28.41 1.66 -28.11
CA LEU A 44 27.64 0.62 -27.41
C LEU A 44 28.55 -0.46 -26.83
N GLU A 45 29.58 -0.88 -27.57
CA GLU A 45 30.54 -1.89 -27.12
C GLU A 45 31.33 -1.41 -25.90
N GLU A 46 31.92 -0.20 -25.95
CA GLU A 46 32.65 0.38 -24.82
C GLU A 46 31.74 0.62 -23.60
N GLY A 47 30.50 1.05 -23.82
CA GLY A 47 29.50 1.18 -22.76
C GLY A 47 29.20 -0.16 -22.07
N THR A 48 29.13 -1.24 -22.85
CA THR A 48 28.89 -2.60 -22.36
C THR A 48 30.10 -3.12 -21.58
N GLU A 49 31.33 -2.94 -22.07
CA GLU A 49 32.53 -3.36 -21.36
C GLU A 49 32.77 -2.57 -20.07
N SER A 50 32.52 -1.26 -20.09
CA SER A 50 32.49 -0.43 -18.88
C SER A 50 31.51 -0.97 -17.83
N TYR A 51 30.32 -1.42 -18.26
CA TYR A 51 29.36 -2.09 -17.36
C TYR A 51 29.89 -3.42 -16.82
N ARG A 52 30.54 -4.26 -17.64
CA ARG A 52 31.16 -5.51 -17.17
C ARG A 52 32.21 -5.26 -16.10
N ILE A 53 33.06 -4.24 -16.28
CA ILE A 53 34.07 -3.85 -15.29
C ILE A 53 33.40 -3.42 -13.99
N PHE A 54 32.34 -2.61 -14.08
CA PHE A 54 31.59 -2.15 -12.92
C PHE A 54 31.00 -3.30 -12.11
N ILE A 55 30.28 -4.23 -12.74
CA ILE A 55 29.69 -5.41 -12.08
C ILE A 55 30.77 -6.32 -11.48
N ARG A 56 31.86 -6.60 -12.21
CA ARG A 56 32.98 -7.39 -11.68
C ARG A 56 33.62 -6.74 -10.45
N SER A 57 33.70 -5.41 -10.44
CA SER A 57 34.26 -4.65 -9.32
C SER A 57 33.36 -4.73 -8.09
N LEU A 58 32.03 -4.62 -8.28
CA LEU A 58 31.06 -4.77 -7.19
C LEU A 58 31.14 -6.17 -6.58
N LEU A 59 31.06 -7.23 -7.39
CA LEU A 59 31.18 -8.61 -6.89
C LEU A 59 32.56 -8.91 -6.25
N SER A 60 33.60 -8.12 -6.53
CA SER A 60 34.91 -8.29 -5.88
C SER A 60 34.96 -7.77 -4.44
N VAL A 61 33.94 -7.03 -4.00
CA VAL A 61 33.84 -6.46 -2.65
C VAL A 61 32.58 -6.90 -1.89
N THR A 62 31.73 -7.73 -2.51
CA THR A 62 30.51 -8.30 -1.92
C THR A 62 30.78 -9.69 -1.36
N ASP A 63 30.22 -10.02 -0.20
CA ASP A 63 30.26 -11.38 0.34
C ASP A 63 29.61 -12.39 -0.63
N ASN A 64 30.08 -13.63 -0.63
CA ASN A 64 29.47 -14.71 -1.39
C ASN A 64 28.98 -15.82 -0.45
N LEU A 65 28.15 -16.72 -0.98
CA LEU A 65 27.67 -17.90 -0.27
C LEU A 65 28.22 -19.18 -0.92
N VAL A 66 29.00 -19.94 -0.16
CA VAL A 66 29.59 -21.21 -0.61
C VAL A 66 29.21 -22.30 0.38
N GLU A 67 28.52 -23.34 -0.08
CA GLU A 67 28.00 -24.42 0.79
C GLU A 67 27.21 -23.88 2.00
N ASP A 68 26.34 -22.90 1.72
CA ASP A 68 25.50 -22.20 2.70
C ASP A 68 26.26 -21.44 3.81
N LYS A 69 27.57 -21.21 3.63
CA LYS A 69 28.40 -20.38 4.49
C LYS A 69 28.81 -19.09 3.80
N VAL A 70 28.75 -18.00 4.54
CA VAL A 70 29.19 -16.68 4.06
C VAL A 70 30.72 -16.68 3.94
N VAL A 71 31.21 -16.17 2.81
CA VAL A 71 32.63 -16.05 2.50
C VAL A 71 32.91 -14.61 2.09
N HIS A 72 33.78 -13.95 2.85
CA HIS A 72 34.19 -12.57 2.58
C HIS A 72 35.26 -12.49 1.47
N PRO A 73 35.25 -11.45 0.61
CA PRO A 73 36.28 -11.26 -0.39
C PRO A 73 37.67 -10.99 0.23
N PRO A 74 38.75 -11.48 -0.40
CA PRO A 74 40.10 -11.22 0.09
C PRO A 74 40.44 -9.73 -0.03
N LYS A 75 41.14 -9.19 0.98
CA LYS A 75 41.60 -7.78 1.04
C LYS A 75 40.47 -6.75 1.23
N VAL A 76 39.30 -7.17 1.68
CA VAL A 76 38.22 -6.29 2.15
C VAL A 76 38.26 -6.24 3.68
N VAL A 77 38.04 -5.06 4.24
CA VAL A 77 37.81 -4.88 5.69
C VAL A 77 36.32 -4.74 5.89
N VAL A 78 35.71 -5.70 6.59
CA VAL A 78 34.28 -5.71 6.90
C VAL A 78 34.04 -4.82 8.11
N HIS A 79 33.15 -3.85 7.98
CA HIS A 79 32.79 -2.89 9.05
C HIS A 79 31.38 -3.15 9.62
N ASP A 80 30.60 -3.93 8.91
CA ASP A 80 29.21 -4.32 9.11
C ASP A 80 29.10 -5.84 9.35
N GLY A 81 27.88 -6.39 9.25
CA GLY A 81 27.65 -7.84 9.35
C GLY A 81 27.71 -8.54 7.99
N ASP A 82 27.54 -9.86 8.00
CA ASP A 82 27.47 -10.69 6.79
C ASP A 82 26.38 -10.18 5.82
N ASP A 83 26.75 -9.88 4.58
CA ASP A 83 25.79 -9.45 3.55
C ASP A 83 26.09 -10.06 2.17
N PRO A 84 25.74 -11.36 1.98
CA PRO A 84 25.93 -12.02 0.70
C PRO A 84 24.83 -11.68 -0.32
N TYR A 85 23.77 -10.94 0.06
CA TYR A 85 22.61 -10.72 -0.82
C TYR A 85 22.75 -9.42 -1.60
N PHE A 86 23.20 -9.55 -2.85
CA PHE A 86 23.34 -8.40 -3.76
C PHE A 86 22.68 -8.70 -5.10
N VAL A 87 21.62 -7.96 -5.42
CA VAL A 87 20.83 -8.07 -6.66
C VAL A 87 20.91 -6.74 -7.42
N VAL A 88 21.01 -6.82 -8.74
CA VAL A 88 20.98 -5.65 -9.63
C VAL A 88 19.75 -5.68 -10.53
N ALA A 89 19.22 -4.51 -10.86
CA ALA A 89 18.15 -4.37 -11.83
C ALA A 89 18.56 -3.35 -12.89
N ALA A 90 18.03 -3.50 -14.10
CA ALA A 90 18.33 -2.58 -15.19
C ALA A 90 17.64 -1.23 -14.98
N ASP A 91 18.32 -0.16 -15.39
CA ASP A 91 17.81 1.20 -15.47
C ASP A 91 18.20 1.85 -16.82
N LYS A 92 17.88 3.13 -17.01
CA LYS A 92 18.22 3.95 -18.18
C LYS A 92 19.66 3.73 -18.62
N GLY A 93 19.80 3.27 -19.87
CA GLY A 93 21.11 2.97 -20.48
C GLY A 93 21.63 1.54 -20.26
N THR A 94 20.94 0.72 -19.47
CA THR A 94 21.34 -0.66 -19.12
C THR A 94 20.23 -1.70 -19.32
N ALA A 95 19.09 -1.33 -19.93
CA ALA A 95 17.93 -2.19 -20.13
C ALA A 95 18.23 -3.56 -20.77
N ALA A 96 19.28 -3.66 -21.59
CA ALA A 96 19.69 -4.91 -22.25
C ALA A 96 20.82 -5.67 -21.52
N PHE A 97 21.23 -5.23 -20.32
CA PHE A 97 22.45 -5.72 -19.66
C PHE A 97 22.21 -6.76 -18.56
N SER A 98 20.96 -7.15 -18.26
CA SER A 98 20.68 -8.18 -17.24
C SER A 98 21.36 -9.52 -17.58
N ASP A 99 21.34 -9.95 -18.85
CA ASP A 99 22.05 -11.16 -19.28
C ASP A 99 23.57 -11.04 -19.11
N VAL A 100 24.12 -9.84 -19.33
CA VAL A 100 25.54 -9.55 -19.13
C VAL A 100 25.91 -9.69 -17.65
N ALA A 101 25.10 -9.14 -16.76
CA ALA A 101 25.29 -9.25 -15.31
C ALA A 101 25.17 -10.71 -14.82
N ASN A 102 24.15 -11.42 -15.27
CA ASN A 102 23.94 -12.84 -14.93
C ASN A 102 25.09 -13.73 -15.42
N ALA A 103 25.62 -13.49 -16.62
CA ALA A 103 26.79 -14.20 -17.12
C ALA A 103 28.03 -13.96 -16.24
N ILE A 104 28.23 -12.74 -15.72
CA ILE A 104 29.34 -12.42 -14.80
C ILE A 104 29.13 -13.10 -13.44
N SER A 105 27.92 -13.10 -12.91
CA SER A 105 27.57 -13.80 -11.67
C SER A 105 27.93 -15.30 -11.76
N LEU A 106 27.55 -15.95 -12.86
CA LEU A 106 27.91 -17.33 -13.16
C LEU A 106 29.43 -17.53 -13.31
N GLU A 107 30.12 -16.64 -14.05
CA GLU A 107 31.60 -16.66 -14.20
C GLU A 107 32.32 -16.60 -12.83
N LYS A 108 31.76 -15.85 -11.88
CA LYS A 108 32.30 -15.67 -10.53
C LYS A 108 31.84 -16.72 -9.51
N ASN A 109 31.00 -17.67 -9.92
CA ASN A 109 30.33 -18.60 -9.00
C ASN A 109 29.64 -17.87 -7.85
N PHE A 110 29.02 -16.74 -8.15
CA PHE A 110 28.20 -16.02 -7.18
C PHE A 110 26.89 -16.79 -6.95
N TRP A 111 26.48 -16.93 -5.70
CA TRP A 111 25.46 -17.91 -5.31
C TRP A 111 24.07 -17.69 -5.90
N LEU A 112 23.73 -16.43 -6.23
CA LEU A 112 22.47 -16.11 -6.91
C LEU A 112 22.44 -16.61 -8.36
N GLY A 113 23.58 -16.87 -8.99
CA GLY A 113 23.64 -17.28 -10.40
C GLY A 113 22.93 -16.26 -11.30
N ASP A 114 21.95 -16.71 -12.08
CA ASP A 114 21.13 -15.86 -12.96
C ASP A 114 19.91 -15.22 -12.26
N ALA A 115 19.79 -15.36 -10.94
CA ALA A 115 18.91 -14.54 -10.11
C ALA A 115 19.58 -13.22 -9.70
N PHE A 116 20.87 -13.04 -10.03
CA PHE A 116 21.63 -11.84 -9.70
C PHE A 116 21.06 -10.57 -10.36
N ALA A 117 20.58 -10.69 -11.59
CA ALA A 117 19.92 -9.62 -12.32
C ALA A 117 18.54 -10.05 -12.85
N SER A 118 17.50 -9.31 -12.47
CA SER A 118 16.13 -9.52 -12.97
C SER A 118 15.95 -9.02 -14.41
N GLY A 119 14.92 -9.52 -15.10
CA GLY A 119 14.59 -9.08 -16.46
C GLY A 119 15.57 -9.55 -17.54
N GLY A 120 16.35 -10.60 -17.26
CA GLY A 120 17.18 -11.27 -18.28
C GLY A 120 16.35 -12.16 -19.22
N SER A 121 17.00 -12.75 -20.22
CA SER A 121 16.40 -13.65 -21.23
C SER A 121 15.68 -14.88 -20.66
N ASN A 122 16.07 -15.33 -19.47
CA ASN A 122 15.43 -16.42 -18.73
C ASN A 122 14.50 -15.93 -17.61
N GLY A 123 14.21 -14.63 -17.57
CA GLY A 123 13.31 -13.98 -16.62
C GLY A 123 11.91 -13.72 -17.18
N TYR A 124 11.18 -12.83 -16.51
CA TYR A 124 9.85 -12.40 -16.92
C TYR A 124 9.96 -11.16 -17.82
N ASP A 125 9.52 -11.25 -19.07
CA ASP A 125 9.53 -10.12 -20.00
C ASP A 125 8.40 -9.15 -19.66
N HIS A 126 8.75 -8.03 -19.03
CA HIS A 126 7.78 -7.01 -18.60
C HIS A 126 6.96 -6.43 -19.76
N LYS A 127 7.54 -6.32 -20.96
CA LYS A 127 6.85 -5.79 -22.13
C LYS A 127 5.87 -6.80 -22.70
N ALA A 128 6.29 -8.06 -22.83
CA ALA A 128 5.42 -9.14 -23.28
C ALA A 128 4.27 -9.39 -22.29
N MET A 129 4.54 -9.27 -20.99
CA MET A 129 3.53 -9.36 -19.93
C MET A 129 2.67 -8.09 -19.81
N GLY A 130 3.19 -6.96 -20.27
CA GLY A 130 2.62 -5.62 -20.05
C GLY A 130 2.48 -5.25 -18.58
N ILE A 131 3.28 -5.84 -17.69
CA ILE A 131 2.99 -5.88 -16.25
C ILE A 131 2.97 -4.49 -15.61
N THR A 132 3.88 -3.60 -16.02
CA THR A 132 3.92 -2.21 -15.53
C THR A 132 2.69 -1.41 -15.96
N ALA A 133 2.28 -1.54 -17.23
CA ALA A 133 1.06 -0.89 -17.72
C ALA A 133 -0.19 -1.45 -17.04
N ARG A 134 -0.25 -2.78 -16.85
CA ARG A 134 -1.36 -3.45 -16.15
C ARG A 134 -1.46 -2.98 -14.70
N GLY A 135 -0.34 -2.85 -13.98
CA GLY A 135 -0.30 -2.31 -12.62
C GLY A 135 -0.87 -0.89 -12.53
N ALA A 136 -0.39 0.00 -13.40
CA ALA A 136 -0.89 1.38 -13.43
C ALA A 136 -2.36 1.47 -13.86
N TRP A 137 -2.81 0.53 -14.70
CA TRP A 137 -4.21 0.45 -15.10
C TRP A 137 -5.14 0.01 -13.97
N VAL A 138 -4.65 -0.77 -12.99
CA VAL A 138 -5.43 -1.08 -11.77
C VAL A 138 -5.78 0.21 -11.01
N SER A 139 -4.85 1.16 -10.91
CA SER A 139 -5.13 2.49 -10.34
C SER A 139 -6.17 3.25 -11.15
N VAL A 140 -6.06 3.24 -12.48
CA VAL A 140 -7.05 3.88 -13.38
C VAL A 140 -8.43 3.27 -13.14
N GLN A 141 -8.55 1.94 -13.11
CA GLN A 141 -9.82 1.27 -12.82
C GLN A 141 -10.41 1.74 -11.49
N ARG A 142 -9.61 1.82 -10.41
CA ARG A 142 -10.07 2.31 -9.11
C ARG A 142 -10.59 3.74 -9.18
N HIS A 143 -9.84 4.66 -9.80
CA HIS A 143 -10.22 6.07 -9.92
C HIS A 143 -11.59 6.28 -10.57
N PHE A 144 -11.92 5.46 -11.57
CA PHE A 144 -13.19 5.54 -12.29
C PHE A 144 -14.31 4.72 -11.61
N LEU A 145 -14.01 3.56 -11.02
CA LEU A 145 -14.98 2.76 -10.27
C LEU A 145 -15.58 3.53 -9.10
N GLU A 146 -14.77 4.33 -8.39
CA GLU A 146 -15.24 5.23 -7.33
C GLU A 146 -16.16 6.36 -7.82
N ARG A 147 -16.28 6.52 -9.14
CA ARG A 147 -17.19 7.46 -9.80
C ARG A 147 -18.32 6.75 -10.57
N GLY A 148 -18.44 5.43 -10.41
CA GLY A 148 -19.45 4.61 -11.08
C GLY A 148 -19.19 4.36 -12.57
N ILE A 149 -17.94 4.48 -13.03
CA ILE A 149 -17.53 4.20 -14.41
C ILE A 149 -16.61 2.99 -14.44
N ASP A 150 -16.95 1.97 -15.22
CA ASP A 150 -16.06 0.84 -15.49
C ASP A 150 -15.33 1.06 -16.83
N VAL A 151 -14.07 1.47 -16.77
CA VAL A 151 -13.24 1.75 -17.96
C VAL A 151 -13.00 0.53 -18.87
N GLN A 152 -13.41 -0.67 -18.46
CA GLN A 152 -13.38 -1.87 -19.31
C GLN A 152 -14.60 -2.00 -20.22
N THR A 153 -15.71 -1.36 -19.88
CA THR A 153 -17.01 -1.52 -20.56
C THR A 153 -17.61 -0.18 -20.98
N ASP A 154 -17.39 0.88 -20.22
CA ASP A 154 -17.77 2.25 -20.53
C ASP A 154 -16.73 2.95 -21.41
N THR A 155 -17.20 3.91 -22.21
CA THR A 155 -16.33 4.71 -23.09
C THR A 155 -15.79 5.93 -22.35
N ILE A 156 -14.47 6.12 -22.40
CA ILE A 156 -13.79 7.30 -21.86
C ILE A 156 -12.88 7.94 -22.91
N ARG A 157 -12.70 9.27 -22.82
CA ARG A 157 -11.79 10.06 -23.63
C ARG A 157 -10.40 10.10 -23.01
N VAL A 158 -9.39 9.77 -23.81
CA VAL A 158 -8.02 9.59 -23.35
C VAL A 158 -7.07 10.45 -24.15
N VAL A 159 -6.15 11.12 -23.48
CA VAL A 159 -4.92 11.64 -24.10
C VAL A 159 -3.70 11.04 -23.42
N GLY A 160 -2.53 11.08 -24.05
CA GLY A 160 -1.34 10.58 -23.36
C GLY A 160 0.00 10.92 -23.98
N CYS A 161 1.05 10.59 -23.23
CA CYS A 161 2.43 10.72 -23.64
C CYS A 161 3.01 9.35 -23.97
N GLY A 162 3.40 9.12 -25.21
CA GLY A 162 3.99 7.89 -25.72
C GLY A 162 3.49 7.51 -27.13
N ASP A 163 3.88 6.32 -27.56
CA ASP A 163 3.44 5.72 -28.82
C ASP A 163 3.23 4.21 -28.68
N MET A 164 2.57 3.60 -29.67
CA MET A 164 2.22 2.17 -29.65
C MET A 164 3.43 1.21 -29.70
N SER A 165 4.64 1.67 -29.99
CA SER A 165 5.85 0.82 -29.90
C SER A 165 6.41 0.74 -28.48
N GLY A 166 6.05 1.72 -27.63
CA GLY A 166 6.46 1.79 -26.24
C GLY A 166 5.82 0.71 -25.37
N ASP A 167 6.59 0.20 -24.41
CA ASP A 167 6.13 -0.83 -23.48
C ASP A 167 4.88 -0.35 -22.68
N VAL A 168 5.04 0.71 -21.89
CA VAL A 168 3.96 1.18 -21.01
C VAL A 168 2.80 1.78 -21.80
N PHE A 169 3.10 2.65 -22.76
CA PHE A 169 2.06 3.32 -23.55
C PHE A 169 1.27 2.32 -24.41
N GLY A 170 1.98 1.48 -25.17
CA GLY A 170 1.39 0.52 -26.08
C GLY A 170 0.53 -0.52 -25.36
N ASN A 171 1.06 -1.12 -24.28
CA ASN A 171 0.29 -2.04 -23.45
C ASN A 171 -0.92 -1.34 -22.84
N GLY A 172 -0.74 -0.17 -22.21
CA GLY A 172 -1.83 0.58 -21.55
C GLY A 172 -3.00 0.91 -22.48
N MET A 173 -2.71 1.41 -23.69
CA MET A 173 -3.74 1.76 -24.68
C MET A 173 -4.42 0.57 -25.36
N LEU A 174 -4.04 -0.66 -24.98
CA LEU A 174 -4.69 -1.90 -25.40
C LEU A 174 -5.47 -2.60 -24.29
N LEU A 175 -5.32 -2.18 -23.02
CA LEU A 175 -5.97 -2.81 -21.87
C LEU A 175 -7.49 -2.64 -21.86
N SER A 176 -8.03 -1.63 -22.54
CA SER A 176 -9.46 -1.47 -22.75
C SER A 176 -9.78 -1.24 -24.23
N LYS A 177 -10.86 -1.90 -24.69
CA LYS A 177 -11.38 -1.81 -26.06
C LYS A 177 -12.33 -0.63 -26.26
N THR A 178 -12.71 0.05 -25.19
CA THR A 178 -13.73 1.11 -25.20
C THR A 178 -13.13 2.51 -25.11
N ILE A 179 -11.81 2.64 -24.94
CA ILE A 179 -11.17 3.95 -24.90
C ILE A 179 -11.24 4.66 -26.25
N GLN A 180 -11.53 5.96 -26.18
CA GLN A 180 -11.33 6.91 -27.26
C GLN A 180 -9.97 7.60 -27.07
N LEU A 181 -8.92 7.12 -27.75
CA LEU A 181 -7.63 7.80 -27.74
C LEU A 181 -7.71 9.05 -28.64
N ASN A 182 -7.95 10.20 -28.02
CA ASN A 182 -8.20 11.46 -28.70
C ASN A 182 -6.93 12.19 -29.11
N ALA A 183 -5.87 12.08 -28.30
CA ALA A 183 -4.58 12.66 -28.65
C ALA A 183 -3.43 11.88 -28.00
N ALA A 184 -2.29 11.82 -28.69
CA ALA A 184 -1.06 11.31 -28.10
C ALA A 184 0.14 12.05 -28.66
N PHE A 185 1.25 12.09 -27.93
CA PHE A 185 2.49 12.66 -28.42
C PHE A 185 3.70 11.87 -27.94
N ASP A 186 4.71 11.76 -28.81
CA ASP A 186 6.02 11.22 -28.46
C ASP A 186 7.13 12.23 -28.84
N HIS A 187 8.36 11.75 -28.94
CA HIS A 187 9.49 12.57 -29.38
C HIS A 187 9.46 12.88 -30.89
N ARG A 188 8.61 12.21 -31.69
CA ARG A 188 8.59 12.26 -33.16
C ARG A 188 7.34 12.96 -33.70
N HIS A 189 6.17 12.64 -33.17
CA HIS A 189 4.86 12.92 -33.73
C HIS A 189 3.86 13.36 -32.67
N ILE A 190 2.82 14.05 -33.14
CA ILE A 190 1.59 14.34 -32.41
C ILE A 190 0.44 13.69 -33.18
N PHE A 191 -0.27 12.78 -32.52
CA PHE A 191 -1.46 12.08 -32.98
C PHE A 191 -2.70 12.81 -32.45
N LEU A 192 -3.68 13.06 -33.33
CA LEU A 192 -4.93 13.75 -33.00
C LEU A 192 -6.11 13.07 -33.70
N ASP A 193 -7.04 12.51 -32.94
CA ASP A 193 -8.28 11.91 -33.43
C ASP A 193 -9.50 12.47 -32.65
N PRO A 194 -10.27 13.40 -33.24
CA PRO A 194 -11.38 14.09 -32.56
C PRO A 194 -12.49 13.19 -32.02
N ASP A 195 -12.79 12.08 -32.69
CA ASP A 195 -13.92 11.20 -32.37
C ASP A 195 -13.67 9.77 -32.85
N PRO A 196 -12.64 9.08 -32.31
CA PRO A 196 -12.28 7.74 -32.74
C PRO A 196 -13.40 6.75 -32.42
N ASP A 197 -13.67 5.84 -33.37
CA ASP A 197 -14.45 4.63 -33.11
C ASP A 197 -13.61 3.70 -32.21
N PRO A 198 -14.07 3.36 -30.98
CA PRO A 198 -13.24 2.59 -30.05
C PRO A 198 -12.82 1.23 -30.60
N ALA A 199 -13.73 0.51 -31.26
CA ALA A 199 -13.46 -0.83 -31.77
C ALA A 199 -12.48 -0.83 -32.94
N LYS A 200 -12.68 0.06 -33.93
CA LYS A 200 -11.79 0.16 -35.10
C LYS A 200 -10.42 0.72 -34.72
N SER A 201 -10.39 1.76 -33.89
CA SER A 201 -9.14 2.36 -33.44
C SER A 201 -8.34 1.41 -32.54
N TRP A 202 -8.99 0.58 -31.72
CA TRP A 202 -8.30 -0.45 -30.94
C TRP A 202 -7.64 -1.51 -31.83
N GLN A 203 -8.34 -1.98 -32.88
CA GLN A 203 -7.75 -2.93 -33.83
C GLN A 203 -6.51 -2.36 -34.51
N GLU A 204 -6.57 -1.08 -34.89
CA GLU A 204 -5.43 -0.41 -35.52
C GLU A 204 -4.27 -0.15 -34.54
N ARG A 205 -4.56 0.29 -33.31
CA ARG A 205 -3.56 0.39 -32.24
C ARG A 205 -2.86 -0.96 -32.00
N ARG A 206 -3.62 -2.05 -31.97
CA ARG A 206 -3.08 -3.41 -31.81
C ARG A 206 -2.17 -3.78 -32.97
N ARG A 207 -2.59 -3.53 -34.21
CA ARG A 207 -1.74 -3.75 -35.40
C ARG A 207 -0.42 -3.00 -35.28
N LEU A 208 -0.44 -1.73 -34.85
CA LEU A 208 0.77 -0.92 -34.66
C LEU A 208 1.70 -1.49 -33.58
N PHE A 209 1.12 -1.96 -32.48
CA PHE A 209 1.87 -2.57 -31.37
C PHE A 209 2.59 -3.86 -31.78
N GLU A 210 1.95 -4.67 -32.63
CA GLU A 210 2.49 -5.96 -33.10
C GLU A 210 3.56 -5.81 -34.21
N LEU A 211 3.77 -4.61 -34.75
CA LEU A 211 4.84 -4.36 -35.72
C LEU A 211 6.23 -4.43 -35.05
N PRO A 212 7.26 -4.99 -35.72
CA PRO A 212 8.63 -5.01 -35.18
C PRO A 212 9.20 -3.63 -34.85
N ARG A 213 8.80 -2.61 -35.62
CA ARG A 213 9.06 -1.19 -35.38
C ARG A 213 7.85 -0.41 -35.87
N SER A 214 7.41 0.56 -35.07
CA SER A 214 6.30 1.44 -35.43
C SER A 214 6.47 2.84 -34.84
N SER A 215 5.66 3.74 -35.36
CA SER A 215 5.47 5.11 -34.94
C SER A 215 4.02 5.51 -35.21
N TRP A 216 3.60 6.67 -34.71
CA TRP A 216 2.30 7.23 -35.09
C TRP A 216 2.15 7.42 -36.61
N ASP A 217 3.23 7.63 -37.36
CA ASP A 217 3.14 7.81 -38.82
C ASP A 217 2.66 6.55 -39.57
N ASP A 218 2.88 5.37 -38.96
CA ASP A 218 2.45 4.07 -39.47
C ASP A 218 0.95 3.78 -39.24
N TYR A 219 0.24 4.65 -38.52
CA TYR A 219 -1.20 4.53 -38.27
C TYR A 219 -2.01 4.73 -39.55
N ASP A 220 -2.95 3.83 -39.82
CA ASP A 220 -3.84 3.92 -40.98
C ASP A 220 -4.81 5.10 -40.81
N ARG A 221 -4.49 6.18 -41.49
CA ARG A 221 -5.28 7.42 -41.51
C ARG A 221 -6.71 7.22 -42.02
N LYS A 222 -7.02 6.12 -42.71
CA LYS A 222 -8.39 5.78 -43.11
C LYS A 222 -9.27 5.35 -41.93
N VAL A 223 -8.67 4.90 -40.84
CA VAL A 223 -9.36 4.51 -39.60
C VAL A 223 -9.70 5.72 -38.74
N MET A 224 -8.94 6.82 -38.88
CA MET A 224 -9.14 8.04 -38.09
C MET A 224 -10.51 8.67 -38.36
N SER A 225 -11.05 9.35 -37.35
CA SER A 225 -12.29 10.11 -37.51
C SER A 225 -12.10 11.31 -38.45
N LYS A 226 -13.22 11.93 -38.83
CA LYS A 226 -13.20 13.07 -39.73
C LYS A 226 -12.46 14.26 -39.09
N GLY A 227 -11.37 14.68 -39.73
CA GLY A 227 -10.53 15.77 -39.24
C GLY A 227 -9.35 15.31 -38.37
N GLY A 228 -9.20 14.01 -38.15
CA GLY A 228 -8.02 13.42 -37.52
C GLY A 228 -6.74 13.70 -38.32
N MET A 229 -5.62 13.82 -37.62
CA MET A 229 -4.33 14.15 -38.20
C MET A 229 -3.16 13.60 -37.37
N ILE A 230 -2.06 13.33 -38.05
CA ILE A 230 -0.79 12.92 -37.44
C ILE A 230 0.28 13.83 -38.03
N VAL A 231 1.00 14.53 -37.16
CA VAL A 231 1.96 15.56 -37.57
C VAL A 231 3.32 15.37 -36.89
N PRO A 232 4.44 15.55 -37.63
CA PRO A 232 5.76 15.58 -37.03
C PRO A 232 5.92 16.72 -36.02
N ARG A 233 6.49 16.42 -34.85
CA ARG A 233 6.81 17.40 -33.81
C ARG A 233 7.88 18.42 -34.24
N SER A 234 8.63 18.11 -35.31
CA SER A 234 9.64 18.99 -35.90
C SER A 234 9.08 20.13 -36.76
N GLN A 235 7.77 20.14 -37.05
CA GLN A 235 7.17 21.23 -37.81
C GLN A 235 7.27 22.56 -37.06
N LYS A 236 7.46 23.68 -37.78
CA LYS A 236 7.45 25.01 -37.15
C LYS A 236 6.05 25.45 -36.75
N SER A 237 5.03 24.94 -37.43
CA SER A 237 3.66 25.40 -37.31
C SER A 237 2.72 24.34 -37.90
N ILE A 238 1.58 24.11 -37.24
CA ILE A 238 0.59 23.08 -37.58
C ILE A 238 -0.75 23.76 -37.81
N THR A 239 -1.37 23.54 -38.97
CA THR A 239 -2.75 24.00 -39.25
C THR A 239 -3.73 22.96 -38.74
N LEU A 240 -4.53 23.32 -37.74
CA LEU A 240 -5.52 22.45 -37.12
C LEU A 240 -6.77 22.34 -37.99
N THR A 241 -7.42 21.18 -37.92
CA THR A 241 -8.78 21.00 -38.45
C THR A 241 -9.79 21.53 -37.43
N LYS A 242 -10.97 21.95 -37.91
CA LYS A 242 -12.04 22.44 -37.03
C LYS A 242 -12.44 21.43 -35.94
N PRO A 243 -12.60 20.13 -36.22
CA PRO A 243 -12.89 19.15 -35.17
C PRO A 243 -11.78 19.01 -34.11
N VAL A 244 -10.51 19.12 -34.49
CA VAL A 244 -9.38 19.11 -33.54
C VAL A 244 -9.39 20.36 -32.66
N GLN A 245 -9.70 21.53 -33.25
CA GLN A 245 -9.88 22.78 -32.50
C GLN A 245 -10.98 22.65 -31.45
N GLU A 246 -12.13 22.09 -31.82
CA GLU A 246 -13.27 21.85 -30.91
C GLU A 246 -12.90 20.85 -29.80
N MET A 247 -12.22 19.75 -30.12
CA MET A 247 -11.76 18.74 -29.16
C MET A 247 -10.82 19.34 -28.09
N LEU A 248 -9.90 20.21 -28.48
CA LEU A 248 -8.93 20.83 -27.57
C LEU A 248 -9.44 22.14 -26.92
N GLY A 249 -10.53 22.70 -27.43
CA GLY A 249 -11.05 24.01 -27.00
C GLY A 249 -10.18 25.18 -27.48
N LEU A 250 -9.66 25.11 -28.70
CA LEU A 250 -8.80 26.13 -29.32
C LEU A 250 -9.55 26.95 -30.37
N GLU A 251 -9.33 28.26 -30.42
CA GLU A 251 -9.87 29.13 -31.47
C GLU A 251 -8.88 29.33 -32.64
N GLU A 252 -7.58 29.22 -32.36
CA GLU A 252 -6.52 29.44 -33.32
C GLU A 252 -6.47 28.33 -34.38
N LYS A 253 -6.43 28.72 -35.66
CA LYS A 253 -6.32 27.77 -36.78
C LYS A 253 -4.92 27.16 -36.90
N THR A 254 -3.91 27.83 -36.37
CA THR A 254 -2.51 27.47 -36.56
C THR A 254 -1.76 27.59 -35.24
N ILE A 255 -1.02 26.55 -34.85
CA ILE A 255 -0.34 26.45 -33.55
C ILE A 255 1.05 25.83 -33.70
N GLY A 256 1.99 26.17 -32.79
CA GLY A 256 3.29 25.50 -32.72
C GLY A 256 3.20 24.13 -32.01
N PRO A 257 4.08 23.15 -32.30
CA PRO A 257 4.00 21.82 -31.69
C PRO A 257 4.07 21.81 -30.16
N GLN A 258 4.90 22.66 -29.56
CA GLN A 258 5.03 22.74 -28.09
C GLN A 258 3.72 23.25 -27.46
N ALA A 259 3.16 24.33 -27.98
CA ALA A 259 1.88 24.87 -27.52
C ALA A 259 0.72 23.88 -27.76
N LEU A 260 0.77 23.08 -28.83
CA LEU A 260 -0.19 22.01 -29.08
C LEU A 260 -0.11 20.90 -28.04
N ILE A 261 1.10 20.49 -27.62
CA ILE A 261 1.27 19.53 -26.52
C ILE A 261 0.71 20.10 -25.22
N SER A 262 0.98 21.37 -24.91
CA SER A 262 0.38 22.04 -23.75
C SER A 262 -1.16 22.07 -23.83
N ALA A 263 -1.73 22.27 -25.02
CA ALA A 263 -3.18 22.22 -25.23
C ALA A 263 -3.75 20.81 -25.04
N ILE A 264 -3.02 19.76 -25.44
CA ILE A 264 -3.39 18.35 -25.21
C ILE A 264 -3.43 18.05 -23.69
N LEU A 265 -2.41 18.49 -22.93
CA LEU A 265 -2.36 18.30 -21.48
C LEU A 265 -3.51 19.03 -20.74
N LYS A 266 -4.02 20.11 -21.34
CA LYS A 266 -5.15 20.91 -20.83
C LYS A 266 -6.50 20.50 -21.43
N ALA A 267 -6.56 19.45 -22.24
CA ALA A 267 -7.79 19.06 -22.93
C ALA A 267 -8.87 18.60 -21.93
N PRO A 268 -10.17 18.84 -22.21
CA PRO A 268 -11.27 18.37 -21.38
C PRO A 268 -11.55 16.89 -21.70
N VAL A 269 -10.75 16.00 -21.10
CA VAL A 269 -10.83 14.55 -21.29
C VAL A 269 -11.04 13.82 -19.97
N ASP A 270 -11.27 12.52 -20.02
CA ASP A 270 -11.46 11.72 -18.81
C ASP A 270 -10.12 11.29 -18.22
N LEU A 271 -9.18 10.83 -19.05
CA LEU A 271 -7.91 10.28 -18.63
C LEU A 271 -6.72 10.94 -19.35
N ILE A 272 -5.69 11.32 -18.60
CA ILE A 272 -4.33 11.50 -19.13
C ILE A 272 -3.51 10.26 -18.76
N TRP A 273 -2.93 9.60 -19.76
CA TRP A 273 -2.05 8.44 -19.59
C TRP A 273 -0.60 8.80 -19.88
N PHE A 274 0.25 8.73 -18.85
CA PHE A 274 1.69 8.88 -19.02
C PHE A 274 2.35 7.52 -19.21
N GLY A 275 2.67 7.17 -20.46
CA GLY A 275 3.47 6.00 -20.81
C GLY A 275 4.88 6.32 -21.28
N GLY A 276 5.25 7.61 -21.28
CA GLY A 276 6.56 8.14 -21.64
C GLY A 276 7.14 9.02 -20.52
N ILE A 277 8.47 9.18 -20.52
CA ILE A 277 9.21 9.88 -19.46
C ILE A 277 9.27 11.38 -19.76
N GLY A 278 9.07 12.21 -18.75
CA GLY A 278 9.25 13.66 -18.79
C GLY A 278 8.32 14.36 -17.81
N THR A 279 8.71 15.52 -17.29
CA THR A 279 7.90 16.28 -16.33
C THR A 279 7.05 17.32 -17.03
N TYR A 280 5.81 16.94 -17.29
CA TYR A 280 4.84 17.66 -18.13
C TYR A 280 3.90 18.57 -17.34
N ILE A 281 3.69 18.28 -16.06
CA ILE A 281 2.78 19.04 -15.19
C ILE A 281 3.52 19.39 -13.88
N LYS A 282 3.36 20.64 -13.42
CA LYS A 282 3.87 21.13 -12.12
C LYS A 282 2.78 21.87 -11.37
N ALA A 283 3.01 22.23 -10.10
CA ALA A 283 2.12 23.16 -9.42
C ALA A 283 2.26 24.58 -10.00
N SER A 284 1.19 25.38 -9.91
CA SER A 284 1.21 26.80 -10.25
C SER A 284 2.19 27.63 -9.40
N THR A 285 2.54 27.12 -8.22
CA THR A 285 3.50 27.73 -7.28
C THR A 285 4.95 27.39 -7.58
N GLU A 286 5.23 26.43 -8.45
CA GLU A 286 6.58 26.04 -8.86
C GLU A 286 7.02 26.84 -10.10
N SER A 287 8.30 27.18 -10.20
CA SER A 287 8.87 27.62 -11.48
C SER A 287 9.14 26.42 -12.40
N HIS A 288 9.31 26.66 -13.70
CA HIS A 288 9.74 25.58 -14.60
C HIS A 288 11.08 24.98 -14.19
N ASN A 289 12.00 25.79 -13.67
CA ASN A 289 13.31 25.32 -13.23
C ASN A 289 13.24 24.38 -12.02
N ASP A 290 12.26 24.58 -11.13
CA ASP A 290 12.09 23.74 -9.93
C ASP A 290 11.69 22.29 -10.28
N ALA A 291 11.05 22.08 -11.43
CA ALA A 291 10.63 20.76 -11.89
C ALA A 291 11.80 19.87 -12.37
N GLY A 292 13.01 20.43 -12.56
CA GLY A 292 14.22 19.64 -12.86
C GLY A 292 14.30 19.02 -14.26
N ASP A 293 13.45 19.42 -15.20
CA ASP A 293 13.41 18.89 -16.58
C ASP A 293 13.36 20.02 -17.63
N SER A 294 14.52 20.61 -17.94
CA SER A 294 14.59 21.76 -18.85
C SER A 294 14.16 21.46 -20.28
N VAL A 295 14.12 20.19 -20.68
CA VAL A 295 13.73 19.79 -22.05
C VAL A 295 12.24 20.06 -22.28
N ASN A 296 11.43 19.95 -21.24
CA ASN A 296 9.98 20.09 -21.30
C ASN A 296 9.46 21.46 -20.80
N ASP A 297 10.33 22.40 -20.44
CA ASP A 297 9.94 23.71 -19.90
C ASP A 297 8.90 24.44 -20.77
N ASN A 298 9.14 24.52 -22.09
CA ASN A 298 8.27 25.25 -23.01
C ASN A 298 6.92 24.58 -23.31
N LEU A 299 6.71 23.35 -22.86
CA LEU A 299 5.45 22.61 -23.05
C LEU A 299 4.74 22.24 -21.73
N ARG A 300 5.42 22.41 -20.59
CA ARG A 300 4.91 22.09 -19.27
C ARG A 300 3.75 23.02 -18.91
N VAL A 301 2.74 22.47 -18.25
CA VAL A 301 1.55 23.20 -17.80
C VAL A 301 1.41 23.18 -16.29
N ASP A 302 0.60 24.08 -15.76
CA ASP A 302 0.23 24.07 -14.35
C ASP A 302 -0.90 23.06 -14.11
N ALA A 303 -0.84 22.35 -12.98
CA ALA A 303 -1.86 21.35 -12.61
C ALA A 303 -3.24 21.97 -12.47
N SER A 304 -3.33 23.24 -12.03
CA SER A 304 -4.57 24.01 -12.01
C SER A 304 -5.23 24.23 -13.38
N GLU A 305 -4.51 24.07 -14.49
CA GLU A 305 -5.05 24.17 -15.85
C GLU A 305 -5.48 22.81 -16.43
N VAL A 306 -5.16 21.70 -15.76
CA VAL A 306 -5.48 20.35 -16.23
C VAL A 306 -6.95 20.05 -15.96
N ARG A 307 -7.68 19.72 -17.03
CA ARG A 307 -9.13 19.48 -16.99
C ARG A 307 -9.52 18.00 -17.04
N ALA A 308 -8.54 17.11 -16.89
CA ALA A 308 -8.79 15.68 -16.88
C ALA A 308 -9.50 15.23 -15.60
N THR A 309 -10.32 14.19 -15.68
CA THR A 309 -10.93 13.59 -14.48
C THR A 309 -9.89 12.80 -13.66
N ALA A 310 -9.04 12.03 -14.34
CA ALA A 310 -8.01 11.22 -13.72
C ALA A 310 -6.70 11.24 -14.51
N ILE A 311 -5.61 10.92 -13.83
CA ILE A 311 -4.28 10.74 -14.43
C ILE A 311 -3.73 9.39 -13.99
N GLY A 312 -3.25 8.59 -14.95
CA GLY A 312 -2.50 7.36 -14.68
C GLY A 312 -1.03 7.53 -15.03
N GLU A 313 -0.14 7.30 -14.06
CA GLU A 313 1.32 7.45 -14.22
C GLU A 313 2.01 6.09 -14.41
N GLY A 314 1.85 5.50 -15.59
CA GLY A 314 2.55 4.27 -15.96
C GLY A 314 4.06 4.46 -16.14
N ALA A 315 4.52 5.67 -16.47
CA ALA A 315 5.92 6.06 -16.54
C ALA A 315 6.31 6.92 -15.33
N ASN A 316 7.61 7.00 -15.03
CA ASN A 316 8.11 7.83 -13.95
C ASN A 316 8.15 9.32 -14.33
N LEU A 317 8.04 10.19 -13.33
CA LEU A 317 8.31 11.63 -13.40
C LEU A 317 7.39 12.44 -14.31
N GLY A 318 6.17 11.95 -14.59
CA GLY A 318 5.16 12.65 -15.38
C GLY A 318 4.79 14.03 -14.80
N ILE A 319 4.70 14.09 -13.47
CA ILE A 319 4.23 15.25 -12.71
C ILE A 319 5.12 15.48 -11.47
N THR A 320 5.36 16.74 -11.09
CA THR A 320 5.98 17.05 -9.80
C THR A 320 5.08 16.65 -8.63
N GLN A 321 5.64 16.35 -7.46
CA GLN A 321 4.80 16.01 -6.30
C GLN A 321 3.81 17.13 -5.93
N ALA A 322 4.24 18.40 -5.98
CA ALA A 322 3.36 19.53 -5.75
C ALA A 322 2.26 19.64 -6.82
N GLY A 323 2.57 19.35 -8.09
CA GLY A 323 1.58 19.30 -9.16
C GLY A 323 0.52 18.21 -8.96
N ARG A 324 0.92 17.03 -8.46
CA ARG A 324 -0.04 15.97 -8.10
C ARG A 324 -1.00 16.42 -7.00
N ILE A 325 -0.47 17.08 -5.97
CA ILE A 325 -1.26 17.61 -4.86
C ILE A 325 -2.22 18.70 -5.34
N GLU A 326 -1.76 19.65 -6.16
CA GLU A 326 -2.60 20.71 -6.73
C GLU A 326 -3.74 20.13 -7.60
N PHE A 327 -3.44 19.15 -8.47
CA PHE A 327 -4.46 18.47 -9.27
C PHE A 327 -5.49 17.75 -8.40
N ALA A 328 -5.03 17.04 -7.36
CA ALA A 328 -5.91 16.33 -6.43
C ALA A 328 -6.80 17.27 -5.60
N LEU A 329 -6.25 18.40 -5.15
CA LEU A 329 -7.03 19.46 -4.47
C LEU A 329 -8.09 20.09 -5.39
N GLY A 330 -7.84 20.11 -6.71
CA GLY A 330 -8.81 20.49 -7.72
C GLY A 330 -9.93 19.46 -7.98
N GLY A 331 -9.90 18.31 -7.29
CA GLY A 331 -10.86 17.20 -7.45
C GLY A 331 -10.47 16.16 -8.50
N GLY A 332 -9.27 16.28 -9.08
CA GLY A 332 -8.71 15.28 -9.97
C GLY A 332 -8.29 14.01 -9.22
N ARG A 333 -8.35 12.85 -9.87
CA ARG A 333 -7.92 11.56 -9.29
C ARG A 333 -6.53 11.18 -9.79
N ILE A 334 -5.58 11.02 -8.88
CA ILE A 334 -4.19 10.66 -9.18
C ILE A 334 -3.53 10.04 -7.95
N ASN A 335 -2.63 9.09 -8.12
CA ASN A 335 -1.70 8.63 -7.06
C ASN A 335 -0.30 9.23 -7.29
N THR A 336 0.74 8.55 -6.84
CA THR A 336 2.11 8.80 -7.29
C THR A 336 2.54 7.71 -8.27
N ASP A 337 3.47 8.04 -9.15
CA ASP A 337 4.06 7.08 -10.10
C ASP A 337 4.60 5.81 -9.42
N PHE A 338 5.22 5.94 -8.25
CA PHE A 338 5.74 4.79 -7.49
C PHE A 338 4.66 3.87 -6.90
N ILE A 339 3.39 4.28 -6.89
CA ILE A 339 2.24 3.40 -6.61
C ILE A 339 1.72 2.79 -7.92
N ASP A 340 1.51 3.63 -8.95
CA ASP A 340 0.90 3.19 -10.20
C ASP A 340 1.79 2.19 -10.96
N ASN A 341 3.07 2.50 -11.14
CA ASN A 341 3.98 1.68 -11.95
C ASN A 341 4.82 0.68 -11.14
N SER A 342 4.40 0.43 -9.90
CA SER A 342 5.11 -0.41 -8.92
C SER A 342 5.22 -1.88 -9.36
N ALA A 343 4.22 -2.38 -10.11
CA ALA A 343 4.15 -3.74 -10.65
C ALA A 343 5.39 -4.21 -11.43
N GLY A 344 6.10 -3.29 -12.10
CA GLY A 344 7.34 -3.66 -12.78
C GLY A 344 8.45 -4.08 -11.82
N VAL A 345 8.60 -3.35 -10.70
CA VAL A 345 9.61 -3.68 -9.68
C VAL A 345 9.21 -4.94 -8.92
N ASP A 346 7.91 -5.10 -8.64
CA ASP A 346 7.35 -6.29 -8.00
C ASP A 346 7.54 -7.58 -8.81
N CYS A 347 7.30 -7.52 -10.12
CA CYS A 347 7.59 -8.64 -11.01
C CYS A 347 9.07 -9.04 -10.97
N SER A 348 9.98 -8.06 -10.88
CA SER A 348 11.41 -8.33 -10.74
C SER A 348 11.79 -8.98 -9.41
N ASP A 349 11.17 -8.55 -8.31
CA ASP A 349 11.41 -9.17 -7.00
C ASP A 349 10.92 -10.62 -6.95
N ASN A 350 9.70 -10.86 -7.45
CA ASN A 350 9.15 -12.20 -7.60
C ASN A 350 10.05 -13.08 -8.47
N GLU A 351 10.62 -12.54 -9.57
CA GLU A 351 11.57 -13.28 -10.40
C GLU A 351 12.77 -13.79 -9.59
N VAL A 352 13.37 -12.93 -8.79
CA VAL A 352 14.54 -13.26 -7.96
C VAL A 352 14.17 -14.29 -6.91
N ASN A 353 13.09 -14.05 -6.16
CA ASN A 353 12.61 -14.96 -5.11
C ASN A 353 12.23 -16.33 -5.68
N ILE A 354 11.64 -16.40 -6.88
CA ILE A 354 11.35 -17.67 -7.56
C ILE A 354 12.63 -18.40 -7.99
N LYS A 355 13.64 -17.68 -8.50
CA LYS A 355 14.87 -18.29 -8.99
C LYS A 355 15.76 -18.83 -7.87
N ILE A 356 15.81 -18.21 -6.70
CA ILE A 356 16.63 -18.67 -5.55
C ILE A 356 16.41 -20.16 -5.21
N PRO A 357 15.18 -20.63 -4.90
CA PRO A 357 14.94 -22.02 -4.56
C PRO A 357 15.12 -22.93 -5.78
N LEU A 358 14.79 -22.50 -7.00
CA LEU A 358 15.02 -23.29 -8.20
C LEU A 358 16.52 -23.47 -8.51
N ASN A 359 17.34 -22.45 -8.24
CA ASN A 359 18.80 -22.51 -8.39
C ASN A 359 19.42 -23.44 -7.35
N ARG A 360 18.83 -23.54 -6.16
CA ARG A 360 19.20 -24.57 -5.18
C ARG A 360 18.91 -25.98 -5.71
N GLU A 361 17.72 -26.22 -6.25
CA GLU A 361 17.35 -27.51 -6.85
C GLU A 361 18.29 -27.90 -8.02
N MET A 362 18.72 -26.92 -8.80
CA MET A 362 19.71 -27.11 -9.87
C MET A 362 21.09 -27.48 -9.33
N ARG A 363 21.60 -26.74 -8.33
CA ARG A 363 22.87 -27.03 -7.67
C ARG A 363 22.91 -28.42 -7.05
N GLU A 364 21.79 -28.88 -6.50
CA GLU A 364 21.65 -30.20 -5.89
C GLU A 364 21.34 -31.31 -6.93
N GLY A 365 21.31 -30.98 -8.23
CA GLY A 365 21.14 -31.93 -9.33
C GLY A 365 19.72 -32.48 -9.48
N ARG A 366 18.73 -31.90 -8.79
CA ARG A 366 17.32 -32.34 -8.84
C ARG A 366 16.53 -31.68 -9.98
N LEU A 367 16.98 -30.53 -10.47
CA LEU A 367 16.36 -29.80 -11.56
C LEU A 367 17.39 -29.47 -12.66
N ASP A 368 17.03 -29.74 -13.91
CA ASP A 368 17.84 -29.36 -15.08
C ASP A 368 17.51 -27.93 -15.51
N GLU A 369 18.50 -27.20 -16.04
CA GLU A 369 18.36 -25.81 -16.47
C GLU A 369 17.25 -25.60 -17.51
N ALA A 370 17.16 -26.48 -18.52
CA ALA A 370 16.14 -26.35 -19.56
C ALA A 370 14.73 -26.54 -18.99
N LYS A 371 14.57 -27.51 -18.07
CA LYS A 371 13.30 -27.75 -17.38
C LYS A 371 12.94 -26.59 -16.45
N ARG A 372 13.92 -26.00 -15.77
CA ARG A 372 13.72 -24.82 -14.92
C ARG A 372 13.21 -23.64 -15.74
N ASN A 373 13.83 -23.35 -16.88
CA ASN A 373 13.44 -22.23 -17.73
C ASN A 373 12.06 -22.47 -18.40
N GLU A 374 11.72 -23.71 -18.76
CA GLU A 374 10.36 -24.06 -19.18
C GLU A 374 9.34 -23.82 -18.06
N PHE A 375 9.70 -24.16 -16.83
CA PHE A 375 8.84 -24.00 -15.66
C PHE A 375 8.59 -22.52 -15.32
N LEU A 376 9.63 -21.66 -15.36
CA LEU A 376 9.49 -20.22 -15.19
C LEU A 376 8.45 -19.62 -16.16
N LYS A 377 8.56 -19.97 -17.45
CA LYS A 377 7.62 -19.50 -18.49
C LYS A 377 6.17 -19.92 -18.20
N LYS A 378 5.95 -21.12 -17.69
CA LYS A 378 4.60 -21.60 -17.33
C LYS A 378 3.95 -20.83 -16.18
N MET A 379 4.75 -20.19 -15.32
CA MET A 379 4.25 -19.44 -14.15
C MET A 379 3.97 -17.96 -14.44
N THR A 380 4.24 -17.47 -15.65
CA THR A 380 4.12 -16.05 -16.03
C THR A 380 2.79 -15.42 -15.63
N ASP A 381 1.67 -16.09 -15.91
CA ASP A 381 0.33 -15.55 -15.61
C ASP A 381 0.04 -15.52 -14.10
N GLU A 382 0.53 -16.50 -13.34
CA GLU A 382 0.36 -16.54 -11.89
C GLU A 382 1.23 -15.49 -11.18
N VAL A 383 2.46 -15.27 -11.65
CA VAL A 383 3.31 -14.15 -11.17
C VAL A 383 2.63 -12.82 -11.45
N ALA A 384 2.06 -12.64 -12.65
CA ALA A 384 1.30 -11.43 -12.96
C ALA A 384 0.09 -11.25 -12.02
N GLN A 385 -0.59 -12.33 -11.60
CA GLN A 385 -1.70 -12.23 -10.65
C GLN A 385 -1.26 -11.80 -9.26
N ILE A 386 -0.16 -12.38 -8.73
CA ILE A 386 0.41 -12.00 -7.43
C ILE A 386 0.75 -10.51 -7.42
N VAL A 387 1.46 -10.04 -8.44
CA VAL A 387 1.89 -8.64 -8.58
C VAL A 387 0.69 -7.68 -8.68
N LEU A 388 -0.29 -8.00 -9.53
CA LEU A 388 -1.44 -7.12 -9.73
C LEU A 388 -2.35 -7.05 -8.51
N GLU A 389 -2.39 -8.12 -7.71
CA GLU A 389 -3.10 -8.14 -6.44
C GLU A 389 -2.46 -7.19 -5.43
N ASP A 390 -1.14 -7.16 -5.35
CA ASP A 390 -0.41 -6.21 -4.49
C ASP A 390 -0.71 -4.76 -4.91
N ASN A 391 -0.69 -4.43 -6.21
CA ASN A 391 -1.12 -3.12 -6.72
C ASN A 391 -2.59 -2.79 -6.39
N ARG A 392 -3.50 -3.76 -6.52
CA ARG A 392 -4.93 -3.58 -6.23
C ARG A 392 -5.17 -3.25 -4.76
N LEU A 393 -4.47 -3.94 -3.85
CA LEU A 393 -4.61 -3.71 -2.42
C LEU A 393 -4.02 -2.37 -1.98
N GLN A 394 -2.90 -1.93 -2.58
CA GLN A 394 -2.30 -0.62 -2.30
C GLN A 394 -3.22 0.52 -2.72
N THR A 395 -3.79 0.44 -3.92
CA THR A 395 -4.70 1.47 -4.43
C THR A 395 -6.01 1.53 -3.65
N LEU A 396 -6.53 0.38 -3.20
CA LEU A 396 -7.66 0.29 -2.28
C LEU A 396 -7.34 0.92 -0.91
N ALA A 397 -6.15 0.66 -0.35
CA ALA A 397 -5.73 1.23 0.92
C ALA A 397 -5.73 2.77 0.87
N LEU A 398 -5.26 3.37 -0.23
CA LEU A 398 -5.32 4.82 -0.42
C LEU A 398 -6.76 5.35 -0.44
N SER A 399 -7.69 4.62 -1.05
CA SER A 399 -9.11 4.99 -1.07
C SER A 399 -9.76 4.91 0.30
N ILE A 400 -9.42 3.88 1.09
CA ILE A 400 -9.85 3.74 2.49
C ILE A 400 -9.35 4.93 3.32
N GLU A 401 -8.08 5.30 3.18
CA GLU A 401 -7.51 6.39 3.97
C GLU A 401 -7.98 7.78 3.51
N GLU A 402 -8.19 7.97 2.20
CA GLU A 402 -8.79 9.19 1.63
C GLU A 402 -10.22 9.41 2.15
N SER A 403 -11.00 8.34 2.34
CA SER A 403 -12.38 8.42 2.84
C SER A 403 -12.50 9.03 4.24
N ARG A 404 -11.42 9.04 5.04
CA ARG A 404 -11.39 9.68 6.37
C ARG A 404 -11.51 11.20 6.28
N GLY A 405 -11.15 11.79 5.14
CA GLY A 405 -11.31 13.21 4.86
C GLY A 405 -10.61 14.10 5.90
N PRO A 406 -11.19 15.27 6.22
CA PRO A 406 -10.58 16.24 7.14
C PRO A 406 -10.42 15.73 8.57
N ALA A 407 -11.29 14.81 9.00
CA ALA A 407 -11.25 14.25 10.35
C ALA A 407 -10.05 13.33 10.58
N GLY A 408 -9.51 12.70 9.53
CA GLY A 408 -8.30 11.87 9.63
C GLY A 408 -6.99 12.66 9.68
N LEU A 409 -7.00 13.93 9.24
CA LEU A 409 -5.79 14.71 9.01
C LEU A 409 -4.91 14.87 10.26
N PRO A 410 -5.43 15.20 11.46
CA PRO A 410 -4.60 15.30 12.66
C PRO A 410 -3.81 14.02 12.97
N GLY A 411 -4.42 12.85 12.75
CA GLY A 411 -3.76 11.55 12.92
C GLY A 411 -2.62 11.35 11.91
N PHE A 412 -2.83 11.74 10.65
CA PHE A 412 -1.77 11.67 9.63
C PHE A 412 -0.63 12.65 9.90
N VAL A 413 -0.92 13.86 10.39
CA VAL A 413 0.12 14.82 10.82
C VAL A 413 0.99 14.19 11.91
N ARG A 414 0.37 13.53 12.89
CA ARG A 414 1.13 12.82 13.93
C ARG A 414 1.96 11.67 13.35
N THR A 415 1.40 10.94 12.39
CA THR A 415 2.12 9.86 11.68
C THR A 415 3.39 10.39 11.01
N ILE A 416 3.30 11.52 10.31
CA ILE A 416 4.46 12.19 9.69
C ILE A 416 5.50 12.55 10.77
N GLU A 417 5.08 13.16 11.87
CA GLU A 417 5.99 13.56 12.96
C GLU A 417 6.71 12.37 13.61
N MET A 418 6.02 11.24 13.81
CA MET A 418 6.63 10.02 14.34
C MET A 418 7.70 9.47 13.39
N LEU A 419 7.40 9.42 12.09
CA LEU A 419 8.35 8.99 11.07
C LEU A 419 9.56 9.94 10.97
N GLU A 420 9.36 11.25 11.10
CA GLU A 420 10.46 12.22 11.08
C GLU A 420 11.33 12.15 12.33
N SER A 421 10.72 12.01 13.51
CA SER A 421 11.45 11.91 14.77
C SER A 421 12.37 10.69 14.83
N THR A 422 12.06 9.66 14.05
CA THR A 422 12.85 8.43 13.90
C THR A 422 13.78 8.45 12.68
N GLY A 423 13.85 9.58 11.95
CA GLY A 423 14.71 9.75 10.78
C GLY A 423 14.27 8.96 9.55
N ARG A 424 13.03 8.47 9.52
CA ARG A 424 12.50 7.63 8.44
C ARG A 424 11.98 8.44 7.25
N ILE A 425 11.56 9.68 7.49
CA ILE A 425 11.07 10.59 6.45
C ILE A 425 11.72 11.98 6.58
N ASP A 426 11.93 12.65 5.45
CA ASP A 426 12.23 14.08 5.38
C ASP A 426 11.10 14.74 4.59
N ARG A 427 10.20 15.45 5.28
CA ARG A 427 9.00 16.03 4.65
C ARG A 427 9.31 16.98 3.49
N ARG A 428 10.47 17.66 3.51
CA ARG A 428 10.84 18.59 2.43
C ARG A 428 11.23 17.84 1.16
N VAL A 429 11.95 16.73 1.32
CA VAL A 429 12.32 15.85 0.21
C VAL A 429 11.08 15.20 -0.41
N GLU A 430 10.15 14.78 0.44
CA GLU A 430 8.92 14.10 0.01
C GLU A 430 7.81 15.05 -0.46
N GLY A 431 8.03 16.37 -0.42
CA GLY A 431 7.04 17.37 -0.83
C GLY A 431 5.80 17.45 0.09
N LEU A 432 5.93 17.08 1.37
CA LEU A 432 4.87 17.19 2.37
C LEU A 432 4.91 18.55 3.09
N ALA A 433 3.73 19.12 3.35
CA ALA A 433 3.62 20.43 3.99
C ALA A 433 3.96 20.40 5.50
N SER A 434 4.09 21.59 6.11
CA SER A 434 4.28 21.71 7.55
C SER A 434 3.04 21.24 8.33
N SER A 435 3.22 20.81 9.58
CA SER A 435 2.10 20.39 10.43
C SER A 435 1.06 21.51 10.57
N GLU A 436 1.49 22.76 10.70
CA GLU A 436 0.60 23.93 10.74
C GLU A 436 -0.23 24.10 9.45
N ALA A 437 0.40 23.96 8.28
CA ALA A 437 -0.28 24.09 7.00
C ALA A 437 -1.31 22.96 6.79
N LEU A 438 -0.97 21.74 7.19
CA LEU A 438 -1.87 20.59 7.12
C LEU A 438 -3.05 20.75 8.10
N LEU A 439 -2.82 21.14 9.35
CA LEU A 439 -3.90 21.36 10.32
C LEU A 439 -4.84 22.51 9.90
N ARG A 440 -4.30 23.56 9.26
CA ARG A 440 -5.14 24.61 8.64
C ARG A 440 -6.06 24.06 7.55
N ARG A 441 -5.57 23.13 6.69
CA ARG A 441 -6.41 22.46 5.69
C ARG A 441 -7.58 21.70 6.32
N ALA A 442 -7.37 21.04 7.46
CA ALA A 442 -8.47 20.37 8.17
C ALA A 442 -9.55 21.36 8.62
N ALA A 443 -9.17 22.55 9.11
CA ALA A 443 -10.11 23.62 9.45
C ALA A 443 -10.88 24.14 8.22
N GLU A 444 -10.25 24.11 7.04
CA GLU A 444 -10.84 24.43 5.73
C GLU A 444 -11.62 23.24 5.11
N LYS A 445 -11.87 22.17 5.88
CA LYS A 445 -12.58 20.95 5.45
C LYS A 445 -11.89 20.22 4.30
N GLN A 446 -10.56 20.25 4.27
CA GLN A 446 -9.73 19.49 3.35
C GLN A 446 -8.92 18.42 4.10
N GLY A 447 -8.98 17.17 3.63
CA GLY A 447 -8.12 16.08 4.10
C GLY A 447 -6.77 16.05 3.37
N LEU A 448 -5.96 15.03 3.66
CA LEU A 448 -4.80 14.71 2.81
C LEU A 448 -5.26 14.18 1.46
N THR A 449 -4.50 14.49 0.42
CA THR A 449 -4.71 13.98 -0.93
C THR A 449 -4.07 12.60 -1.09
N ARG A 450 -4.51 11.81 -2.10
CA ARG A 450 -3.92 10.49 -2.38
C ARG A 450 -2.40 10.53 -2.61
N PRO A 451 -1.81 11.51 -3.30
CA PRO A 451 -0.35 11.61 -3.43
C PRO A 451 0.38 11.81 -2.10
N GLU A 452 -0.22 12.52 -1.15
CA GLU A 452 0.32 12.68 0.21
C GLU A 452 0.17 11.37 1.00
N LEU A 453 -0.99 10.71 0.91
CA LEU A 453 -1.23 9.43 1.55
C LEU A 453 -0.31 8.32 1.01
N ALA A 454 0.02 8.32 -0.27
CA ALA A 454 0.96 7.38 -0.89
C ALA A 454 2.36 7.43 -0.25
N VAL A 455 2.84 8.64 0.07
CA VAL A 455 4.12 8.83 0.78
C VAL A 455 4.03 8.24 2.18
N ILE A 456 3.00 8.59 2.96
CA ILE A 456 2.84 8.14 4.34
C ILE A 456 2.66 6.61 4.40
N LEU A 457 1.88 6.05 3.47
CA LEU A 457 1.67 4.62 3.31
C LEU A 457 2.98 3.87 3.08
N SER A 458 3.81 4.37 2.15
CA SER A 458 5.10 3.76 1.82
C SER A 458 6.07 3.79 3.01
N HIS A 459 6.23 4.95 3.66
CA HIS A 459 7.13 5.07 4.81
C HIS A 459 6.67 4.27 6.04
N SER A 460 5.35 4.11 6.21
CA SER A 460 4.80 3.27 7.29
C SER A 460 5.06 1.78 7.03
N LYS A 461 5.01 1.33 5.77
CA LYS A 461 5.37 -0.04 5.37
C LYS A 461 6.84 -0.33 5.65
N ILE A 462 7.77 0.56 5.28
CA ILE A 462 9.19 0.42 5.61
C ILE A 462 9.38 0.28 7.12
N ALA A 463 8.74 1.15 7.91
CA ALA A 463 8.88 1.11 9.36
C ALA A 463 8.40 -0.21 9.98
N LEU A 464 7.31 -0.76 9.45
CA LEU A 464 6.72 -2.01 9.90
C LEU A 464 7.51 -3.23 9.41
N GLN A 465 8.00 -3.19 8.18
CA GLN A 465 8.87 -4.21 7.63
C GLN A 465 10.14 -4.36 8.46
N ASP A 466 10.87 -3.27 8.70
CA ASP A 466 12.07 -3.28 9.54
C ASP A 466 11.80 -3.86 10.95
N ALA A 467 10.58 -3.66 11.46
CA ALA A 467 10.18 -4.18 12.76
C ALA A 467 9.82 -5.67 12.71
N ALA A 468 9.20 -6.11 11.62
CA ALA A 468 8.82 -7.49 11.36
C ALA A 468 10.03 -8.38 11.07
N GLU A 469 11.02 -7.89 10.33
CA GLU A 469 12.28 -8.63 10.04
C GLU A 469 13.10 -8.93 11.31
N ARG A 470 12.88 -8.18 12.39
CA ARG A 470 13.52 -8.43 13.70
C ARG A 470 12.82 -9.51 14.52
N LEU A 471 11.71 -10.07 14.02
CA LEU A 471 11.04 -11.23 14.58
C LEU A 471 11.55 -12.49 13.87
N ASP A 472 11.38 -13.63 14.53
CA ASP A 472 11.58 -14.96 13.94
C ASP A 472 10.24 -15.47 13.41
N LEU A 473 9.75 -14.86 12.31
CA LEU A 473 8.45 -15.21 11.72
C LEU A 473 8.52 -16.54 10.96
N ALA A 474 9.66 -16.83 10.34
CA ALA A 474 9.86 -18.10 9.65
C ALA A 474 9.87 -19.31 10.60
N GLY A 475 10.26 -19.12 11.87
CA GLY A 475 10.16 -20.16 12.90
C GLY A 475 8.73 -20.46 13.38
N GLU A 476 7.72 -19.70 12.95
CA GLU A 476 6.32 -19.88 13.33
C GLU A 476 5.58 -20.67 12.24
N GLU A 477 5.40 -21.99 12.41
CA GLU A 477 4.75 -22.89 11.42
C GLU A 477 3.36 -22.42 10.97
N ILE A 478 2.65 -21.66 11.81
CA ILE A 478 1.35 -21.07 11.49
C ILE A 478 1.43 -20.03 10.34
N LEU A 479 2.63 -19.51 10.05
CA LEU A 479 2.92 -18.55 8.99
C LEU A 479 3.46 -19.22 7.71
N ASP A 480 3.68 -20.54 7.68
CA ASP A 480 4.04 -21.27 6.44
C ASP A 480 3.13 -20.94 5.25
N PRO A 481 1.78 -20.84 5.39
CA PRO A 481 0.91 -20.48 4.29
C PRO A 481 1.21 -19.09 3.73
N GLU A 482 1.65 -18.15 4.57
CA GLU A 482 2.02 -16.80 4.17
C GLU A 482 3.24 -16.82 3.25
N LEU A 483 4.26 -17.62 3.61
CA LEU A 483 5.41 -17.83 2.75
C LEU A 483 5.00 -18.47 1.43
N HIS A 484 4.14 -19.50 1.45
CA HIS A 484 3.73 -20.20 0.24
C HIS A 484 2.94 -19.32 -0.71
N ASP A 485 2.03 -18.48 -0.21
CA ASP A 485 1.22 -17.57 -1.03
C ASP A 485 2.04 -16.46 -1.70
N ALA A 486 3.30 -16.26 -1.31
CA ALA A 486 4.25 -15.42 -2.05
C ALA A 486 4.78 -16.08 -3.34
N PHE A 487 4.53 -17.37 -3.57
CA PHE A 487 5.00 -18.12 -4.73
C PHE A 487 3.84 -18.65 -5.60
N PRO A 488 4.05 -18.83 -6.92
CA PRO A 488 3.05 -19.45 -7.81
C PRO A 488 2.63 -20.85 -7.35
N LYS A 489 1.36 -21.22 -7.57
CA LYS A 489 0.77 -22.51 -7.15
C LYS A 489 1.51 -23.73 -7.74
N PRO A 490 2.09 -23.71 -8.95
CA PRO A 490 2.98 -24.77 -9.43
C PRO A 490 4.21 -24.96 -8.53
N MET A 491 4.86 -23.89 -8.09
CA MET A 491 6.00 -23.96 -7.17
C MET A 491 5.59 -24.53 -5.81
N GLN A 492 4.48 -24.06 -5.25
CA GLN A 492 3.95 -24.59 -3.99
C GLN A 492 3.74 -26.11 -4.04
N ARG A 493 3.36 -26.66 -5.19
CA ARG A 493 3.15 -28.11 -5.38
C ARG A 493 4.43 -28.91 -5.63
N HIS A 494 5.36 -28.37 -6.42
CA HIS A 494 6.52 -29.13 -6.90
C HIS A 494 7.81 -28.88 -6.09
N PHE A 495 7.90 -27.74 -5.40
CA PHE A 495 9.12 -27.25 -4.76
C PHE A 495 8.85 -26.71 -3.34
N LYS A 496 7.85 -27.27 -2.64
CA LYS A 496 7.47 -26.85 -1.28
C LYS A 496 8.66 -26.83 -0.31
N ASP A 497 9.45 -27.90 -0.29
CA ASP A 497 10.60 -28.01 0.62
C ASP A 497 11.70 -26.99 0.29
N ALA A 498 11.85 -26.62 -0.98
CA ALA A 498 12.80 -25.58 -1.39
C ALA A 498 12.31 -24.18 -1.00
N ILE A 499 11.00 -23.94 -1.01
CA ILE A 499 10.38 -22.71 -0.50
C ILE A 499 10.54 -22.63 1.03
N ASN A 500 10.28 -23.72 1.76
CA ASN A 500 10.43 -23.80 3.23
C ASN A 500 11.88 -23.69 3.72
N ALA A 501 12.84 -23.63 2.81
CA ALA A 501 14.23 -23.43 3.13
C ALA A 501 14.81 -22.28 2.31
N HIS A 502 13.94 -21.33 1.94
CA HIS A 502 14.29 -20.13 1.24
C HIS A 502 15.11 -19.22 2.16
N ARG A 503 16.26 -18.72 1.70
CA ARG A 503 17.16 -17.94 2.57
C ARG A 503 16.52 -16.64 3.10
N LEU A 504 15.58 -16.08 2.34
CA LEU A 504 14.83 -14.86 2.68
C LEU A 504 13.41 -15.14 3.20
N GLU A 505 13.14 -16.36 3.71
CA GLU A 505 11.79 -16.72 4.17
C GLU A 505 11.24 -15.74 5.20
N ASN A 506 12.06 -15.27 6.15
CA ASN A 506 11.64 -14.32 7.18
C ASN A 506 11.33 -12.94 6.58
N GLU A 507 12.19 -12.45 5.68
CA GLU A 507 12.04 -11.15 5.00
C GLU A 507 10.83 -11.12 4.06
N ILE A 508 10.55 -12.23 3.36
CA ILE A 508 9.36 -12.38 2.51
C ILE A 508 8.10 -12.31 3.38
N ILE A 509 8.04 -13.07 4.47
CA ILE A 509 6.90 -13.03 5.40
C ILE A 509 6.75 -11.63 5.99
N ALA A 510 7.85 -11.01 6.45
CA ALA A 510 7.86 -9.67 7.02
C ALA A 510 7.29 -8.63 6.05
N THR A 511 7.71 -8.67 4.78
CA THR A 511 7.20 -7.78 3.71
C THR A 511 5.70 -7.96 3.52
N LYS A 512 5.22 -9.20 3.39
CA LYS A 512 3.80 -9.49 3.15
C LYS A 512 2.92 -9.11 4.35
N VAL A 513 3.39 -9.33 5.57
CA VAL A 513 2.68 -8.94 6.80
C VAL A 513 2.63 -7.42 6.95
N ALA A 514 3.74 -6.71 6.74
CA ALA A 514 3.77 -5.24 6.79
C ALA A 514 2.82 -4.64 5.74
N ASN A 515 2.86 -5.16 4.51
CA ASN A 515 1.95 -4.77 3.44
C ASN A 515 0.50 -4.99 3.84
N ARG A 516 0.14 -6.16 4.34
CA ARG A 516 -1.24 -6.49 4.71
C ARG A 516 -1.74 -5.63 5.87
N LEU A 517 -0.94 -5.43 6.91
CA LEU A 517 -1.30 -4.58 8.05
C LEU A 517 -1.62 -3.15 7.57
N VAL A 518 -0.71 -2.53 6.81
CA VAL A 518 -0.93 -1.16 6.31
C VAL A 518 -2.08 -1.10 5.32
N ASN A 519 -2.19 -2.06 4.40
CA ASN A 519 -3.23 -2.05 3.38
C ASN A 519 -4.64 -2.19 4.00
N ARG A 520 -4.78 -2.93 5.11
CA ARG A 520 -6.08 -3.20 5.75
C ARG A 520 -6.44 -2.26 6.89
N LEU A 521 -5.45 -1.74 7.63
CA LEU A 521 -5.68 -0.91 8.83
C LEU A 521 -5.25 0.55 8.65
N GLY A 522 -4.51 0.85 7.59
CA GLY A 522 -3.98 2.18 7.30
C GLY A 522 -2.57 2.42 7.88
N PRO A 523 -1.90 3.50 7.44
CA PRO A 523 -0.50 3.77 7.79
C PRO A 523 -0.30 4.15 9.27
N SER A 524 -1.30 4.75 9.91
CA SER A 524 -1.16 5.32 11.25
C SER A 524 -1.25 4.29 12.36
N VAL A 525 -2.05 3.23 12.19
CA VAL A 525 -2.48 2.36 13.31
C VAL A 525 -1.29 1.76 14.06
N ALA A 526 -0.30 1.24 13.35
CA ALA A 526 0.83 0.61 14.02
C ALA A 526 1.68 1.59 14.83
N LEU A 527 1.91 2.79 14.28
CA LEU A 527 2.69 3.83 14.93
C LEU A 527 1.93 4.42 16.12
N ASP A 528 0.62 4.64 15.97
CA ASP A 528 -0.26 5.10 17.04
C ASP A 528 -0.21 4.17 18.26
N MET A 529 -0.26 2.85 18.04
CA MET A 529 -0.18 1.86 19.12
C MET A 529 1.10 1.95 19.93
N THR A 530 2.20 2.46 19.35
CA THR A 530 3.45 2.65 20.08
C THR A 530 3.35 3.77 21.11
N GLU A 531 2.69 4.88 20.78
CA GLU A 531 2.47 5.99 21.71
C GLU A 531 1.35 5.69 22.70
N GLU A 532 0.26 5.09 22.21
CA GLU A 532 -0.92 4.83 23.01
C GLU A 532 -0.61 3.73 24.03
N GLU A 533 -0.23 2.54 23.58
CA GLU A 533 -0.04 1.35 24.43
C GLU A 533 1.39 1.20 24.99
N GLY A 534 2.34 2.04 24.55
CA GLY A 534 3.75 1.90 24.94
C GLY A 534 4.41 0.64 24.37
N ALA A 535 3.85 0.11 23.27
CA ALA A 535 4.33 -1.11 22.62
C ALA A 535 5.43 -0.83 21.60
N ALA A 536 6.32 -1.79 21.36
CA ALA A 536 7.22 -1.77 20.22
C ALA A 536 6.48 -2.16 18.93
N LEU A 537 6.89 -1.62 17.77
CA LEU A 537 6.27 -1.96 16.48
C LEU A 537 6.21 -3.47 16.21
N LYS A 538 7.24 -4.23 16.59
CA LYS A 538 7.26 -5.68 16.46
C LYS A 538 6.16 -6.39 17.27
N GLN A 539 5.76 -5.84 18.42
CA GLN A 539 4.63 -6.38 19.19
C GLN A 539 3.30 -6.07 18.50
N VAL A 540 3.20 -4.94 17.81
CA VAL A 540 2.00 -4.61 17.02
C VAL A 540 1.86 -5.54 15.81
N VAL A 541 2.97 -5.89 15.14
CA VAL A 541 2.99 -6.91 14.08
C VAL A 541 2.46 -8.25 14.60
N VAL A 542 2.96 -8.71 15.75
CA VAL A 542 2.51 -9.95 16.38
C VAL A 542 1.03 -9.88 16.78
N ALA A 543 0.60 -8.78 17.41
CA ALA A 543 -0.80 -8.59 17.79
C ALA A 543 -1.73 -8.60 16.57
N PHE A 544 -1.29 -8.03 15.45
CA PHE A 544 -2.02 -8.07 14.18
C PHE A 544 -2.18 -9.50 13.65
N LEU A 545 -1.10 -10.29 13.62
CA LEU A 545 -1.16 -11.69 13.18
C LEU A 545 -2.09 -12.54 14.05
N VAL A 546 -2.05 -12.33 15.38
CA VAL A 546 -2.94 -13.01 16.33
C VAL A 546 -4.40 -12.61 16.10
N ALA A 547 -4.69 -11.31 15.95
CA ALA A 547 -6.03 -10.81 15.68
C ALA A 547 -6.57 -11.33 14.34
N GLU A 548 -5.75 -11.30 13.29
CA GLU A 548 -6.09 -11.79 11.97
C GLU A 548 -6.51 -13.26 12.00
N HIS A 549 -5.71 -14.10 12.67
CA HIS A 549 -5.99 -15.52 12.78
C HIS A 549 -7.26 -15.80 13.59
N LEU A 550 -7.35 -15.25 14.81
CA LEU A 550 -8.44 -15.59 15.73
C LEU A 550 -9.79 -15.01 15.27
N LEU A 551 -9.80 -13.83 14.65
CA LEU A 551 -11.01 -13.17 14.19
C LEU A 551 -11.42 -13.54 12.75
N ASP A 552 -10.64 -14.38 12.06
CA ASP A 552 -10.85 -14.75 10.65
C ASP A 552 -10.98 -13.52 9.73
N LEU A 553 -10.03 -12.59 9.87
CA LEU A 553 -10.07 -11.32 9.14
C LEU A 553 -9.87 -11.51 7.63
N LYS A 554 -9.09 -12.52 7.22
CA LYS A 554 -8.93 -12.87 5.79
C LYS A 554 -10.29 -13.20 5.17
N GLY A 555 -11.09 -14.04 5.81
CA GLY A 555 -12.45 -14.36 5.36
C GLY A 555 -13.38 -13.15 5.32
N LEU A 556 -13.34 -12.30 6.36
CA LEU A 556 -14.12 -11.06 6.39
C LEU A 556 -13.77 -10.12 5.22
N TRP A 557 -12.49 -9.87 4.99
CA TRP A 557 -12.07 -8.98 3.91
C TRP A 557 -12.46 -9.52 2.54
N GLU A 558 -12.30 -10.82 2.30
CA GLU A 558 -12.78 -11.45 1.06
C GLU A 558 -14.28 -11.27 0.85
N MET A 559 -15.08 -11.36 1.92
CA MET A 559 -16.53 -11.12 1.84
C MET A 559 -16.86 -9.66 1.50
N ILE A 560 -16.13 -8.69 2.07
CA ILE A 560 -16.29 -7.27 1.72
C ILE A 560 -15.93 -7.04 0.24
N GLU A 561 -14.86 -7.67 -0.26
CA GLU A 561 -14.46 -7.52 -1.67
C GLU A 561 -15.49 -8.07 -2.63
N LYS A 562 -16.09 -9.22 -2.31
CA LYS A 562 -17.10 -9.90 -3.12
C LYS A 562 -18.51 -9.32 -2.95
N ALA A 563 -18.72 -8.37 -2.03
CA ALA A 563 -20.03 -7.79 -1.78
C ALA A 563 -20.55 -7.01 -3.00
N GLU A 564 -21.81 -7.24 -3.37
CA GLU A 564 -22.51 -6.55 -4.47
C GLU A 564 -23.02 -5.17 -4.03
N VAL A 565 -22.08 -4.25 -3.75
CA VAL A 565 -22.33 -2.86 -3.35
C VAL A 565 -21.57 -1.89 -4.23
N ASP A 566 -21.95 -0.61 -4.22
CA ASP A 566 -21.16 0.45 -4.85
C ASP A 566 -19.79 0.60 -4.17
N GLU A 567 -18.84 1.20 -4.87
CA GLU A 567 -17.45 1.28 -4.41
C GLU A 567 -17.28 2.14 -3.15
N ILE A 568 -18.09 3.19 -2.97
CA ILE A 568 -18.02 4.06 -1.79
C ILE A 568 -18.48 3.28 -0.55
N THR A 569 -19.57 2.54 -0.68
CA THR A 569 -20.05 1.63 0.36
C THR A 569 -19.00 0.57 0.73
N ARG A 570 -18.37 -0.05 -0.26
CA ARG A 570 -17.32 -1.05 -0.03
C ARG A 570 -16.15 -0.48 0.78
N ILE A 571 -15.73 0.74 0.48
CA ILE A 571 -14.69 1.46 1.22
C ILE A 571 -15.11 1.70 2.68
N GLU A 572 -16.36 2.10 2.93
CA GLU A 572 -16.87 2.32 4.29
C GLU A 572 -16.92 1.02 5.11
N LEU A 573 -17.24 -0.12 4.49
CA LEU A 573 -17.21 -1.44 5.14
C LEU A 573 -15.79 -1.81 5.57
N PHE A 574 -14.77 -1.54 4.74
CA PHE A 574 -13.37 -1.72 5.12
C PHE A 574 -12.95 -0.79 6.26
N SER A 575 -13.33 0.49 6.19
CA SER A 575 -13.07 1.48 7.24
C SER A 575 -13.68 1.05 8.58
N THR A 576 -14.90 0.52 8.55
CA THR A 576 -15.59 -0.01 9.74
C THR A 576 -14.89 -1.23 10.33
N ALA A 577 -14.44 -2.16 9.47
CA ALA A 577 -13.65 -3.32 9.90
C ALA A 577 -12.34 -2.87 10.55
N ALA A 578 -11.59 -1.95 9.92
CA ALA A 578 -10.31 -1.44 10.42
C ALA A 578 -10.43 -0.79 11.80
N LYS A 579 -11.47 0.04 12.01
CA LYS A 579 -11.76 0.66 13.32
C LYS A 579 -12.02 -0.39 14.40
N SER A 580 -12.74 -1.45 14.06
CA SER A 580 -13.05 -2.53 15.00
C SER A 580 -11.81 -3.36 15.32
N VAL A 581 -10.99 -3.71 14.32
CA VAL A 581 -9.76 -4.48 14.52
C VAL A 581 -8.77 -3.73 15.42
N ARG A 582 -8.72 -2.39 15.32
CA ARG A 582 -7.84 -1.57 16.17
C ARG A 582 -8.06 -1.80 17.67
N THR A 583 -9.30 -1.93 18.15
CA THR A 583 -9.56 -2.13 19.59
C THR A 583 -9.06 -3.50 20.06
N HIS A 584 -9.24 -4.53 19.22
CA HIS A 584 -8.67 -5.86 19.45
C HIS A 584 -7.14 -5.86 19.52
N LEU A 585 -6.45 -5.06 18.70
CA LEU A 585 -5.00 -4.92 18.79
C LEU A 585 -4.57 -4.34 20.13
N SER A 586 -5.23 -3.28 20.60
CA SER A 586 -4.96 -2.68 21.90
C SER A 586 -5.13 -3.71 23.04
N ASP A 587 -6.18 -4.52 22.99
CA ASP A 587 -6.42 -5.57 23.99
C ASP A 587 -5.35 -6.66 23.98
N ILE A 588 -4.98 -7.16 22.79
CA ILE A 588 -3.93 -8.16 22.65
C ILE A 588 -2.61 -7.61 23.16
N LEU A 589 -2.23 -6.38 22.80
CA LEU A 589 -0.98 -5.75 23.26
C LEU A 589 -0.90 -5.68 24.79
N ARG A 590 -1.98 -5.26 25.46
CA ARG A 590 -2.05 -5.19 26.92
C ARG A 590 -1.99 -6.58 27.56
N ALA A 591 -2.63 -7.56 26.94
CA ALA A 591 -2.74 -8.92 27.47
C ALA A 591 -1.50 -9.80 27.20
N ALA A 592 -0.75 -9.51 26.14
CA ALA A 592 0.44 -10.24 25.69
C ALA A 592 1.70 -9.92 26.50
N GLY A 593 1.78 -8.73 27.12
CA GLY A 593 3.01 -8.29 27.77
C GLY A 593 4.16 -8.16 26.76
N SER A 594 5.30 -8.80 27.03
CA SER A 594 6.48 -8.77 26.15
C SER A 594 6.60 -9.96 25.21
N GLU A 595 5.61 -10.85 25.15
CA GLU A 595 5.66 -12.02 24.26
C GLU A 595 5.59 -11.59 22.81
N THR A 596 6.41 -12.21 21.96
CA THR A 596 6.52 -11.91 20.53
C THR A 596 6.33 -13.14 19.66
N SER A 597 6.01 -14.30 20.24
CA SER A 597 5.60 -15.48 19.50
C SER A 597 4.10 -15.43 19.18
N VAL A 598 3.78 -15.62 17.90
CA VAL A 598 2.40 -15.63 17.41
C VAL A 598 1.68 -16.86 17.94
N THR A 599 2.29 -18.04 17.82
CA THR A 599 1.71 -19.32 18.26
C THR A 599 1.39 -19.31 19.75
N LYS A 600 2.32 -18.86 20.60
CA LYS A 600 2.08 -18.82 22.06
C LYS A 600 0.92 -17.91 22.45
N LEU A 601 0.75 -16.78 21.76
CA LEU A 601 -0.36 -15.88 22.02
C LEU A 601 -1.69 -16.45 21.50
N ILE A 602 -1.68 -17.12 20.35
CA ILE A 602 -2.85 -17.87 19.87
C ILE A 602 -3.25 -18.93 20.89
N ASP A 603 -2.31 -19.75 21.38
CA ASP A 603 -2.58 -20.78 22.39
C ASP A 603 -3.14 -20.19 23.70
N LEU A 604 -2.66 -18.99 24.08
CA LEU A 604 -3.15 -18.27 25.25
C LEU A 604 -4.61 -17.80 25.08
N PHE A 605 -4.95 -17.26 23.92
CA PHE A 605 -6.23 -16.58 23.70
C PHE A 605 -7.33 -17.47 23.14
N GLU A 606 -6.99 -18.41 22.25
CA GLU A 606 -7.95 -19.18 21.46
C GLU A 606 -8.99 -19.95 22.30
N PRO A 607 -8.61 -20.66 23.39
CA PRO A 607 -9.58 -21.40 24.19
C PRO A 607 -10.65 -20.50 24.83
N GLY A 608 -10.23 -19.32 25.29
CA GLY A 608 -11.13 -18.31 25.85
C GLY A 608 -12.00 -17.67 24.78
N TYR A 609 -11.37 -17.22 23.71
CA TYR A 609 -12.02 -16.63 22.55
C TYR A 609 -13.13 -17.53 21.98
N LYS A 610 -12.85 -18.81 21.71
CA LYS A 610 -13.84 -19.76 21.16
C LYS A 610 -15.06 -19.92 22.06
N LYS A 611 -14.85 -20.00 23.39
CA LYS A 611 -15.94 -20.08 24.37
C LYS A 611 -16.83 -18.85 24.33
N VAL A 612 -16.24 -17.65 24.37
CA VAL A 612 -17.00 -16.38 24.35
C VAL A 612 -17.71 -16.20 23.02
N ARG A 613 -17.03 -16.42 21.88
CA ARG A 613 -17.63 -16.33 20.54
C ARG A 613 -18.89 -17.18 20.40
N GLY A 614 -18.91 -18.38 20.97
CA GLY A 614 -20.08 -19.28 20.92
C GLY A 614 -21.31 -18.77 21.67
N VAL A 615 -21.16 -17.82 22.59
CA VAL A 615 -22.25 -17.31 23.44
C VAL A 615 -22.35 -15.79 23.51
N ALA A 616 -21.53 -15.05 22.76
CA ALA A 616 -21.42 -13.58 22.85
C ALA A 616 -22.80 -12.89 22.72
N GLY A 617 -23.62 -13.28 21.73
CA GLY A 617 -24.98 -12.74 21.59
C GLY A 617 -25.95 -12.99 22.76
N ARG A 618 -25.61 -13.88 23.71
CA ARG A 618 -26.39 -14.15 24.94
C ARG A 618 -25.77 -13.55 26.20
N LEU A 619 -24.46 -13.27 26.18
CA LEU A 619 -23.74 -12.69 27.31
C LEU A 619 -23.80 -11.15 27.32
N ILE A 620 -24.06 -10.56 26.16
CA ILE A 620 -24.24 -9.14 25.98
C ILE A 620 -25.56 -8.71 26.61
N ARG A 621 -25.48 -7.79 27.58
CA ARG A 621 -26.64 -7.19 28.23
C ARG A 621 -27.12 -5.92 27.49
N SER A 622 -28.12 -5.20 28.02
CA SER A 622 -29.00 -4.29 27.26
C SER A 622 -28.28 -3.20 26.45
N GLU A 623 -27.30 -2.50 27.02
CA GLU A 623 -26.67 -1.33 26.40
C GLU A 623 -25.79 -1.69 25.20
N VAL A 624 -25.01 -2.76 25.32
CA VAL A 624 -24.17 -3.26 24.21
C VAL A 624 -25.03 -3.91 23.12
N ARG A 625 -26.17 -4.51 23.49
CA ARG A 625 -27.15 -5.04 22.53
C ARG A 625 -27.81 -3.94 21.70
N VAL A 626 -28.27 -2.85 22.33
CA VAL A 626 -28.88 -1.72 21.62
C VAL A 626 -27.93 -1.12 20.59
N GLU A 627 -26.65 -0.99 20.93
CA GLU A 627 -25.63 -0.48 20.01
C GLU A 627 -25.29 -1.47 18.89
N ALA A 628 -25.21 -2.78 19.19
CA ALA A 628 -25.06 -3.81 18.17
C ALA A 628 -26.23 -3.81 17.17
N ASP A 629 -27.46 -3.58 17.66
CA ASP A 629 -28.65 -3.45 16.83
C ASP A 629 -28.61 -2.16 15.98
N ALA A 630 -28.18 -1.02 16.55
CA ALA A 630 -28.00 0.23 15.81
C ALA A 630 -26.94 0.10 14.70
N ARG A 631 -25.81 -0.57 14.96
CA ARG A 631 -24.78 -0.87 13.96
C ARG A 631 -25.28 -1.79 12.87
N ARG A 632 -26.07 -2.80 13.25
CA ARG A 632 -26.74 -3.69 12.29
C ARG A 632 -27.63 -2.89 11.36
N GLU A 633 -28.49 -2.02 11.88
CA GLU A 633 -29.37 -1.16 11.09
C GLU A 633 -28.57 -0.24 10.16
N GLN A 634 -27.51 0.40 10.67
CA GLN A 634 -26.62 1.24 9.86
C GLN A 634 -25.99 0.45 8.71
N LEU A 635 -25.38 -0.69 8.97
CA LEU A 635 -24.70 -1.49 7.95
C LEU A 635 -25.69 -2.07 6.92
N MET A 636 -26.89 -2.48 7.36
CA MET A 636 -27.97 -2.90 6.45
C MET A 636 -28.45 -1.74 5.57
N SER A 637 -28.50 -0.50 6.10
CA SER A 637 -28.89 0.68 5.33
C SER A 637 -27.88 1.04 4.23
N LEU A 638 -26.62 0.63 4.38
CA LEU A 638 -25.58 0.76 3.35
C LEU A 638 -25.73 -0.29 2.23
N GLY A 639 -26.59 -1.30 2.39
CA GLY A 639 -26.79 -2.37 1.41
C GLY A 639 -25.87 -3.58 1.60
N ALA A 640 -25.21 -3.71 2.75
CA ALA A 640 -24.43 -4.90 3.08
C ALA A 640 -25.35 -6.12 3.33
N ASP A 641 -24.93 -7.29 2.83
CA ASP A 641 -25.62 -8.57 3.06
C ASP A 641 -25.64 -8.96 4.56
N GLU A 642 -26.70 -9.69 4.97
CA GLU A 642 -26.93 -10.07 6.37
C GLU A 642 -25.76 -10.83 7.00
N GLU A 643 -25.09 -11.74 6.28
CA GLU A 643 -23.95 -12.47 6.81
C GLU A 643 -22.73 -11.55 7.01
N LEU A 644 -22.50 -10.59 6.11
CA LEU A 644 -21.43 -9.61 6.27
C LEU A 644 -21.69 -8.68 7.47
N VAL A 645 -22.92 -8.17 7.60
CA VAL A 645 -23.34 -7.35 8.74
C VAL A 645 -23.12 -8.10 10.05
N LYS A 646 -23.50 -9.38 10.09
CA LYS A 646 -23.33 -10.24 11.26
C LYS A 646 -21.85 -10.41 11.64
N LEU A 647 -20.94 -10.53 10.68
CA LEU A 647 -19.50 -10.62 10.96
C LEU A 647 -18.93 -9.29 11.48
N LEU A 648 -19.30 -8.17 10.87
CA LEU A 648 -18.86 -6.84 11.33
C LEU A 648 -19.38 -6.50 12.73
N VAL A 649 -20.66 -6.77 12.99
CA VAL A 649 -21.25 -6.63 14.32
C VAL A 649 -20.58 -7.58 15.31
N ARG A 650 -20.22 -8.80 14.89
CA ARG A 650 -19.51 -9.76 15.76
C ARG A 650 -18.15 -9.22 16.22
N LEU A 651 -17.42 -8.48 15.39
CA LEU A 651 -16.15 -7.86 15.83
C LEU A 651 -16.38 -6.89 16.99
N TYR A 652 -17.47 -6.13 16.95
CA TYR A 652 -17.87 -5.23 18.05
C TYR A 652 -18.32 -6.01 19.29
N GLU A 653 -19.12 -7.07 19.11
CA GLU A 653 -19.59 -7.93 20.22
C GLU A 653 -18.46 -8.65 20.98
N LEU A 654 -17.29 -8.79 20.35
CA LEU A 654 -16.13 -9.47 20.91
C LEU A 654 -15.12 -8.51 21.57
N ASP A 655 -15.39 -7.21 21.60
CA ASP A 655 -14.53 -6.22 22.21
C ASP A 655 -14.23 -6.58 23.69
N GLY A 656 -12.98 -6.43 24.14
CA GLY A 656 -12.54 -6.85 25.47
C GLY A 656 -12.26 -8.35 25.65
N VAL A 657 -12.52 -9.21 24.66
CA VAL A 657 -12.43 -10.67 24.81
C VAL A 657 -11.01 -11.15 25.14
N PHE A 658 -9.99 -10.54 24.54
CA PHE A 658 -8.60 -10.98 24.72
C PHE A 658 -8.06 -10.68 26.11
N GLY A 659 -8.44 -9.53 26.68
CA GLY A 659 -8.13 -9.20 28.08
C GLY A 659 -8.74 -10.21 29.06
N LEU A 660 -10.00 -10.60 28.83
CA LEU A 660 -10.69 -11.61 29.65
C LEU A 660 -10.12 -13.02 29.44
N ALA A 661 -9.74 -13.39 28.22
CA ALA A 661 -9.11 -14.67 27.92
C ALA A 661 -7.76 -14.80 28.63
N SER A 662 -6.92 -13.77 28.60
CA SER A 662 -5.66 -13.73 29.36
C SER A 662 -5.88 -13.80 30.87
N LEU A 663 -6.91 -13.11 31.39
CA LEU A 663 -7.25 -13.22 32.82
C LEU A 663 -7.71 -14.64 33.19
N ALA A 664 -8.57 -15.25 32.37
CA ALA A 664 -9.06 -16.60 32.58
C ALA A 664 -7.92 -17.62 32.58
N ALA A 665 -6.98 -17.51 31.62
CA ALA A 665 -5.81 -18.36 31.55
C ALA A 665 -4.91 -18.21 32.80
N ARG A 666 -4.62 -16.96 33.24
CA ARG A 666 -3.81 -16.70 34.43
C ARG A 666 -4.44 -17.19 35.74
N LYS A 667 -5.78 -17.23 35.80
CA LYS A 667 -6.53 -17.69 36.98
C LYS A 667 -6.97 -19.15 36.91
N GLU A 668 -6.73 -19.83 35.80
CA GLU A 668 -7.32 -21.14 35.50
C GLU A 668 -8.86 -21.14 35.70
N GLY A 669 -9.50 -20.00 35.43
CA GLY A 669 -10.90 -19.73 35.78
C GLY A 669 -11.90 -19.91 34.62
N ASP A 670 -13.19 -19.97 34.93
CA ASP A 670 -14.24 -19.98 33.90
C ASP A 670 -14.36 -18.60 33.22
N ILE A 671 -13.94 -18.53 31.96
CA ILE A 671 -14.07 -17.31 31.16
C ILE A 671 -15.51 -16.83 31.04
N LEU A 672 -16.49 -17.74 30.96
CA LEU A 672 -17.90 -17.32 30.82
C LEU A 672 -18.39 -16.64 32.11
N GLY A 673 -17.97 -17.15 33.27
CA GLY A 673 -18.15 -16.50 34.56
C GLY A 673 -17.47 -15.13 34.64
N LEU A 674 -16.22 -15.03 34.17
CA LEU A 674 -15.49 -13.76 34.12
C LEU A 674 -16.16 -12.73 33.20
N THR A 675 -16.61 -13.13 32.01
CA THR A 675 -17.34 -12.26 31.09
C THR A 675 -18.66 -11.78 31.71
N ARG A 676 -19.45 -12.68 32.31
CA ARG A 676 -20.69 -12.27 33.02
C ARG A 676 -20.41 -11.29 34.16
N ALA A 677 -19.36 -11.53 34.93
CA ALA A 677 -18.96 -10.66 36.03
C ALA A 677 -18.45 -9.30 35.53
N TYR A 678 -17.69 -9.28 34.43
CA TYR A 678 -17.21 -8.07 33.76
C TYR A 678 -18.36 -7.20 33.26
N THR A 679 -19.32 -7.80 32.53
CA THR A 679 -20.51 -7.09 32.05
C THR A 679 -21.38 -6.60 33.20
N MET A 680 -21.58 -7.42 34.24
CA MET A 680 -22.35 -7.00 35.42
C MET A 680 -21.72 -5.81 36.15
N LEU A 681 -20.39 -5.79 36.23
CA LEU A 681 -19.66 -4.67 36.84
C LEU A 681 -19.78 -3.40 36.00
N GLY A 682 -19.69 -3.52 34.67
CA GLY A 682 -19.89 -2.43 33.72
C GLY A 682 -21.26 -1.76 33.89
N GLU A 683 -22.32 -2.55 33.92
CA GLU A 683 -23.70 -2.05 34.08
C GLU A 683 -23.99 -1.49 35.46
N SER A 684 -23.52 -2.17 36.51
CA SER A 684 -23.76 -1.75 37.90
C SER A 684 -23.21 -0.33 38.12
N LEU A 685 -22.09 -0.03 37.47
CA LEU A 685 -21.41 1.25 37.55
C LEU A 685 -21.81 2.24 36.44
N GLY A 686 -22.42 1.78 35.35
CA GLY A 686 -22.69 2.61 34.17
C GLY A 686 -21.44 2.89 33.32
N LEU A 687 -20.39 2.07 33.46
CA LEU A 687 -19.14 2.22 32.71
C LEU A 687 -19.29 1.82 31.24
N ASP A 688 -20.22 0.92 30.91
CA ASP A 688 -20.45 0.52 29.51
C ASP A 688 -20.90 1.71 28.66
N TRP A 689 -21.79 2.54 29.20
CA TRP A 689 -22.19 3.79 28.56
C TRP A 689 -21.02 4.77 28.41
N ALA A 690 -20.22 4.95 29.46
CA ALA A 690 -19.10 5.88 29.42
C ALA A 690 -18.03 5.43 28.40
N HIS A 691 -17.77 4.12 28.32
CA HIS A 691 -16.88 3.53 27.33
C HIS A 691 -17.43 3.72 25.91
N GLN A 692 -18.73 3.50 25.68
CA GLN A 692 -19.37 3.80 24.40
C GLN A 692 -19.20 5.26 23.98
N GLN A 693 -19.37 6.22 24.90
CA GLN A 693 -19.14 7.63 24.58
C GLN A 693 -17.69 7.91 24.15
N LEU A 694 -16.71 7.20 24.71
CA LEU A 694 -15.32 7.30 24.27
C LEU A 694 -15.16 6.74 22.84
N VAL A 695 -15.76 5.58 22.52
CA VAL A 695 -15.67 5.00 21.17
C VAL A 695 -16.24 5.93 20.08
N HIS A 696 -17.28 6.71 20.40
CA HIS A 696 -17.85 7.68 19.46
C HIS A 696 -17.19 9.07 19.49
N TYR A 697 -16.26 9.32 20.42
CA TYR A 697 -15.59 10.61 20.53
C TYR A 697 -14.58 10.79 19.41
N THR A 698 -14.66 11.91 18.69
CA THR A 698 -13.66 12.28 17.68
C THR A 698 -12.69 13.28 18.30
N PRO A 699 -11.41 12.93 18.50
CA PRO A 699 -10.44 13.83 19.11
C PRO A 699 -10.13 15.02 18.20
N GLU A 700 -10.06 16.23 18.79
CA GLU A 700 -9.72 17.45 18.04
C GLU A 700 -8.20 17.59 17.83
N ASP A 701 -7.40 17.04 18.75
CA ASP A 701 -5.95 17.09 18.69
C ASP A 701 -5.28 15.80 19.22
N GLN A 702 -3.94 15.78 19.18
CA GLN A 702 -3.16 14.62 19.61
C GLN A 702 -3.30 14.33 21.12
N TRP A 703 -3.42 15.36 21.96
CA TRP A 703 -3.55 15.19 23.41
C TRP A 703 -4.91 14.62 23.78
N GLU A 704 -5.97 15.07 23.13
CA GLU A 704 -7.29 14.47 23.25
C GLU A 704 -7.29 13.02 22.77
N ARG A 705 -6.59 12.69 21.67
CA ARG A 705 -6.44 11.31 21.20
C ARG A 705 -5.75 10.42 22.25
N LEU A 706 -4.63 10.88 22.82
CA LEU A 706 -3.91 10.12 23.85
C LEU A 706 -4.75 9.98 25.13
N LEU A 707 -5.47 11.04 25.52
CA LEU A 707 -6.41 10.98 26.64
C LEU A 707 -7.52 9.98 26.35
N LEU A 708 -8.10 9.99 25.15
CA LEU A 708 -9.14 9.08 24.72
C LEU A 708 -8.68 7.62 24.81
N ALA A 709 -7.53 7.30 24.21
CA ALA A 709 -6.95 5.96 24.26
C ALA A 709 -6.65 5.52 25.70
N GLY A 710 -6.12 6.44 26.53
CA GLY A 710 -5.87 6.19 27.95
C GLY A 710 -7.15 5.93 28.75
N LEU A 711 -8.24 6.66 28.46
CA LEU A 711 -9.52 6.46 29.11
C LEU A 711 -10.20 5.16 28.68
N GLN A 712 -10.12 4.79 27.40
CA GLN A 712 -10.61 3.50 26.90
C GLN A 712 -9.89 2.36 27.63
N ARG A 713 -8.55 2.41 27.68
CA ARG A 713 -7.71 1.49 28.46
C ARG A 713 -8.16 1.42 29.91
N ASP A 714 -8.32 2.57 30.56
CA ASP A 714 -8.69 2.63 31.97
C ASP A 714 -10.04 1.95 32.24
N MET A 715 -11.06 2.20 31.40
CA MET A 715 -12.38 1.60 31.62
C MET A 715 -12.39 0.08 31.49
N GLU A 716 -11.51 -0.49 30.68
CA GLU A 716 -11.36 -1.95 30.55
C GLU A 716 -10.49 -2.51 31.66
N GLN A 717 -9.28 -1.97 31.84
CA GLN A 717 -8.30 -2.48 32.79
C GLN A 717 -8.78 -2.37 34.23
N LEU A 718 -9.49 -1.30 34.62
CA LEU A 718 -10.04 -1.20 35.97
C LEU A 718 -10.99 -2.35 36.33
N ARG A 719 -11.79 -2.81 35.35
CA ARG A 719 -12.70 -3.95 35.52
C ARG A 719 -11.93 -5.26 35.57
N ILE A 720 -10.98 -5.47 34.66
CA ILE A 720 -10.10 -6.65 34.64
C ILE A 720 -9.30 -6.76 35.94
N ASP A 721 -8.70 -5.67 36.40
CA ASP A 721 -7.93 -5.59 37.65
C ASP A 721 -8.79 -5.86 38.88
N PHE A 722 -10.03 -5.36 38.90
CA PHE A 722 -10.98 -5.70 39.96
C PHE A 722 -11.24 -7.20 40.01
N LEU A 723 -11.55 -7.81 38.87
CA LEU A 723 -11.81 -9.25 38.76
C LEU A 723 -10.56 -10.09 39.10
N SER A 724 -9.37 -9.60 38.74
CA SER A 724 -8.10 -10.26 39.06
C SER A 724 -7.86 -10.36 40.58
N ARG A 725 -8.31 -9.36 41.36
CA ARG A 725 -8.15 -9.31 42.82
C ARG A 725 -9.17 -10.15 43.60
N GLN A 726 -10.30 -10.52 42.98
CA GLN A 726 -11.30 -11.35 43.65
C GLN A 726 -10.79 -12.75 43.92
N ARG A 727 -11.14 -13.29 45.11
CA ARG A 727 -10.79 -14.64 45.56
C ARG A 727 -12.04 -15.53 45.52
N GLY A 728 -11.86 -16.79 45.16
CA GLY A 728 -12.94 -17.79 45.03
C GLY A 728 -13.28 -18.12 43.58
N ASP A 729 -13.99 -19.24 43.40
CA ASP A 729 -14.16 -19.86 42.07
C ASP A 729 -15.31 -19.27 41.25
N ASP A 730 -16.18 -18.46 41.87
CA ASP A 730 -17.31 -17.80 41.20
C ASP A 730 -17.11 -16.27 41.10
N PRO A 731 -16.71 -15.76 39.92
CA PRO A 731 -16.56 -14.33 39.66
C PRO A 731 -17.87 -13.54 39.79
N VAL A 732 -19.01 -14.14 39.42
CA VAL A 732 -20.31 -13.45 39.40
C VAL A 732 -20.76 -13.19 40.84
N ALA A 733 -20.78 -14.23 41.66
CA ALA A 733 -21.13 -14.09 43.07
C ALA A 733 -20.17 -13.14 43.83
N SER A 734 -18.91 -13.03 43.38
CA SER A 734 -17.95 -12.09 43.95
C SER A 734 -18.28 -10.63 43.63
N VAL A 735 -18.71 -10.35 42.40
CA VAL A 735 -19.19 -9.01 42.01
C VAL A 735 -20.51 -8.69 42.72
N GLU A 736 -21.46 -9.62 42.83
CA GLU A 736 -22.74 -9.41 43.53
C GLU A 736 -22.51 -9.00 44.99
N ARG A 737 -21.72 -9.77 45.73
CA ARG A 737 -21.37 -9.46 47.13
C ARG A 737 -20.68 -8.10 47.27
N TRP A 738 -19.82 -7.74 46.30
CA TRP A 738 -19.18 -6.44 46.32
C TRP A 738 -20.18 -5.30 46.05
N CYS A 739 -21.09 -5.48 45.10
CA CYS A 739 -22.16 -4.53 44.80
C CYS A 739 -23.07 -4.30 46.01
N GLU A 740 -23.47 -5.37 46.70
CA GLU A 740 -24.24 -5.27 47.94
C GLU A 740 -23.49 -4.49 49.02
N ARG A 741 -22.20 -4.81 49.23
CA ARG A 741 -21.35 -4.16 50.24
C ARG A 741 -21.09 -2.68 49.95
N GLN A 742 -20.95 -2.30 48.67
CA GLN A 742 -20.63 -0.93 48.25
C GLN A 742 -21.85 -0.15 47.76
N GLY A 743 -23.08 -0.67 47.91
CA GLY A 743 -24.29 -0.15 47.26
C GLY A 743 -24.47 1.36 47.37
N SER A 744 -24.33 1.94 48.57
CA SER A 744 -24.45 3.40 48.76
C SER A 744 -23.45 4.24 47.96
N ARG A 745 -22.24 3.72 47.76
CA ARG A 745 -21.19 4.37 46.96
C ARG A 745 -21.41 4.17 45.47
N ILE A 746 -21.90 2.99 45.08
CA ILE A 746 -22.31 2.72 43.70
C ILE A 746 -23.44 3.68 43.31
N ASP A 747 -24.46 3.86 44.14
CA ASP A 747 -25.55 4.81 43.88
C ASP A 747 -25.05 6.25 43.74
N GLN A 748 -24.08 6.66 44.57
CA GLN A 748 -23.47 7.97 44.45
C GLN A 748 -22.69 8.12 43.13
N PHE A 749 -21.95 7.08 42.73
CA PHE A 749 -21.22 7.05 41.47
C PHE A 749 -22.17 7.06 40.27
N ARG A 750 -23.25 6.27 40.30
CA ARG A 750 -24.29 6.26 39.25
C ARG A 750 -24.91 7.63 39.05
N LYS A 751 -25.20 8.38 40.12
CA LYS A 751 -25.67 9.78 40.01
C LYS A 751 -24.68 10.70 39.28
N LEU A 752 -23.38 10.43 39.34
CA LEU A 752 -22.39 11.17 38.53
C LEU A 752 -22.51 10.79 37.05
N VAL A 753 -22.58 9.49 36.76
CA VAL A 753 -22.74 8.97 35.39
C VAL A 753 -24.05 9.46 34.77
N ASP A 754 -25.17 9.39 35.48
CA ASP A 754 -26.48 9.85 35.02
C ASP A 754 -26.49 11.37 34.77
N ARG A 755 -25.75 12.16 35.56
CA ARG A 755 -25.60 13.60 35.29
C ARG A 755 -24.86 13.86 33.97
N ALA A 756 -23.81 13.10 33.68
CA ALA A 756 -23.10 13.20 32.40
C ALA A 756 -23.96 12.68 31.24
N ARG A 757 -24.76 11.64 31.45
CA ARG A 757 -25.71 11.13 30.46
C ARG A 757 -26.79 12.15 30.11
N ASN A 758 -27.30 12.87 31.12
CA ASN A 758 -28.37 13.85 30.95
C ASN A 758 -27.89 15.24 30.52
N SER A 759 -26.58 15.47 30.36
CA SER A 759 -26.03 16.76 29.90
C SER A 759 -26.09 16.97 28.37
N GLY A 760 -26.66 16.02 27.62
CA GLY A 760 -26.81 16.07 26.17
C GLY A 760 -25.60 15.50 25.44
N ALA A 761 -24.41 16.09 25.63
CA ALA A 761 -23.15 15.57 25.10
C ALA A 761 -22.14 15.39 26.24
N ALA A 762 -21.55 14.19 26.33
CA ALA A 762 -20.51 13.91 27.31
C ALA A 762 -19.17 14.47 26.81
N SER A 763 -18.56 15.39 27.54
CA SER A 763 -17.21 15.88 27.21
C SER A 763 -16.14 14.89 27.66
N ILE A 764 -14.96 14.93 27.02
CA ILE A 764 -13.83 14.07 27.42
C ILE A 764 -13.43 14.29 28.89
N ALA A 765 -13.55 15.53 29.41
CA ALA A 765 -13.32 15.84 30.81
C ALA A 765 -14.34 15.17 31.75
N MET A 766 -15.61 15.08 31.36
CA MET A 766 -16.62 14.34 32.12
C MET A 766 -16.28 12.84 32.17
N LEU A 767 -15.88 12.27 31.03
CA LEU A 767 -15.50 10.85 30.94
C LEU A 767 -14.22 10.56 31.73
N ALA A 768 -13.25 11.48 31.72
CA ALA A 768 -12.05 11.40 32.55
C ALA A 768 -12.38 11.42 34.04
N GLN A 769 -13.30 12.30 34.47
CA GLN A 769 -13.76 12.33 35.85
C GLN A 769 -14.48 11.03 36.26
N ILE A 770 -15.27 10.44 35.35
CA ILE A 770 -15.93 9.15 35.58
C ILE A 770 -14.88 8.04 35.76
N ALA A 771 -13.88 7.94 34.87
CA ALA A 771 -12.81 6.95 34.98
C ALA A 771 -12.01 7.10 36.29
N GLY A 772 -11.67 8.35 36.67
CA GLY A 772 -10.98 8.63 37.92
C GLY A 772 -11.77 8.23 39.17
N GLN A 773 -13.07 8.50 39.21
CA GLN A 773 -13.93 8.09 40.31
C GLN A 773 -14.17 6.57 40.32
N ALA A 774 -14.27 5.94 39.16
CA ALA A 774 -14.37 4.48 39.02
C ALA A 774 -13.13 3.79 39.61
N ARG A 775 -11.93 4.31 39.33
CA ARG A 775 -10.66 3.79 39.89
C ARG A 775 -10.66 3.80 41.41
N ILE A 776 -11.13 4.90 42.03
CA ILE A 776 -11.22 5.01 43.50
C ILE A 776 -12.22 3.99 44.05
N LEU A 777 -13.38 3.83 43.41
CA LEU A 777 -14.43 2.93 43.87
C LEU A 777 -14.00 1.46 43.75
N LEU A 778 -13.46 1.06 42.60
CA LEU A 778 -12.97 -0.30 42.32
C LEU A 778 -11.69 -0.63 43.11
N GLY A 779 -10.97 0.38 43.60
CA GLY A 779 -9.82 0.21 44.49
C GLY A 779 -10.17 -0.26 45.90
N ARG A 780 -11.45 -0.16 46.31
CA ARG A 780 -11.95 -0.47 47.66
C ARG A 780 -12.63 -1.84 47.75
#